data_AF-A0A7J7GVX5-F1
#
_entry.id   AF-A0A7J7GVX5-F1
#
_cell.length_a   1.000
_cell.length_b   1.000
_cell.length_c   1.000
_cell.angle_alpha   90.00
_cell.angle_beta   90.00
_cell.angle_gamma   90.00
#
_symmetry.space_group_name_H-M   'P 1'
#
loop_
_entity.id
_entity.type
_entity.pdbx_description
1 polymer ?
#
loop_
_entity_poly.entity_id
_entity_poly.type
_entity_poly.pdbx_seq_one_letter_code
_entity_poly.pdbx_strand_id
1 'polypeptide(L)'
;MAHPENEEKNHELNRDLYSALMRGDGNKVIEHCKNIPQGPLHKLTIHKDTVLHMATYSKQKQLVLQLLQLLPDEDSNEDIMAENDIGNTILHEAATSNRIVDAAQEMLRKAPELLRKKNDRGETALFRAARYRKMEMFKFLDDEVNRVCENERIEETKRCTEFYQRKDNTTILHISILTEHFDLAFYIAKKHKDLVSAKDGDEMTALQLLACNPSAFNDGRKRRRPKRFINYSCVSIEDTHMAEEEETLVVPKKVESCCRIPLWGTIQGKNQRYESAARLAKYLIAKDTSWEATASAMDDSKPRTHKYGSPRTSSIPSDGQEVVREEEKSTTSSQETIGGKTAETPLFLATKSGILEIVEEILHMYPQAVEHIDHEGRNILHVAIKYRQIHIFDFVEKLEIPMRRLLRKINNDGNSILHMVGTKTEDAEDMRSPALLLREDLLLFERVKKISTAHFIEHFNNDGLTADKLFAKNNAKLRTEAKEWLKRTAENCSIVAVLIATVAFAAAYTVPGGPNQNTGYPLLQTKPFFVIFTLTDVLSLAFALTAVITFLSILTSSFQLKDFRRSLPQKLMLGLSLLILSVSMMMLAFAATVILLLHSKEQWIRNALYSVAFFPVCIFALSYLPLYIELMKTFMHFLKKIGEVCPRYNGVFLQSWLTKSFGSKKNQSPDLSNPTHYHV
;
A
#
# COMPACT_ATOMS: atom_id res chain seq x y z
N MET A 1 50.53 -4.09 -35.41
CA MET A 1 50.99 -4.77 -34.19
C MET A 1 51.55 -3.68 -33.27
N ALA A 2 50.82 -3.30 -32.22
CA ALA A 2 51.35 -2.41 -31.20
C ALA A 2 52.37 -3.19 -30.35
N HIS A 3 53.48 -2.54 -29.96
CA HIS A 3 54.51 -3.14 -29.11
C HIS A 3 53.95 -3.43 -27.70
N PRO A 4 54.21 -4.62 -27.12
CA PRO A 4 53.69 -5.02 -25.81
C PRO A 4 54.09 -4.08 -24.65
N GLU A 5 55.25 -3.41 -24.74
CA GLU A 5 55.68 -2.42 -23.74
C GLU A 5 54.80 -1.15 -23.69
N ASN A 6 54.12 -0.80 -24.79
CA ASN A 6 53.21 0.35 -24.83
C ASN A 6 51.83 0.00 -24.24
N GLU A 7 51.41 -1.26 -24.33
CA GLU A 7 50.15 -1.72 -23.72
C GLU A 7 50.29 -1.77 -22.19
N GLU A 8 51.40 -2.28 -21.68
CA GLU A 8 51.66 -2.38 -20.23
C GLU A 8 51.74 -1.00 -19.55
N LYS A 9 52.42 -0.02 -20.16
CA LYS A 9 52.44 1.38 -19.69
C LYS A 9 51.06 2.05 -19.72
N ASN A 10 50.24 1.75 -20.71
CA ASN A 10 48.88 2.29 -20.81
C ASN A 10 47.96 1.70 -19.72
N HIS A 11 48.13 0.42 -19.37
CA HIS A 11 47.41 -0.21 -18.27
C HIS A 11 47.78 0.37 -16.90
N GLU A 12 49.07 0.62 -16.65
CA GLU A 12 49.55 1.27 -15.43
C GLU A 12 49.01 2.69 -15.29
N LEU A 13 49.09 3.49 -16.36
CA LEU A 13 48.54 4.84 -16.40
C LEU A 13 47.02 4.87 -16.14
N ASN A 14 46.26 3.98 -16.79
CA ASN A 14 44.81 3.88 -16.60
C ASN A 14 44.46 3.45 -15.17
N ARG A 15 45.21 2.51 -14.59
CA ARG A 15 45.05 2.09 -13.19
C ARG A 15 45.25 3.27 -12.24
N ASP A 16 46.31 4.04 -12.46
CA ASP A 16 46.70 5.15 -11.59
C ASP A 16 45.69 6.31 -11.71
N LEU A 17 45.30 6.71 -12.93
CA LEU A 17 44.23 7.67 -13.20
C LEU A 17 42.91 7.28 -12.54
N TYR A 18 42.48 6.03 -12.74
CA TYR A 18 41.26 5.52 -12.16
C TYR A 18 41.31 5.56 -10.63
N SER A 19 42.44 5.15 -10.03
CA SER A 19 42.64 5.20 -8.59
C SER A 19 42.61 6.63 -8.03
N ALA A 20 43.18 7.60 -8.75
CA ALA A 20 43.19 9.01 -8.37
C ALA A 20 41.80 9.62 -8.41
N LEU A 21 41.01 9.33 -9.46
CA LEU A 21 39.60 9.74 -9.56
C LEU A 21 38.76 9.19 -8.41
N MET A 22 38.91 7.90 -8.11
CA MET A 22 38.16 7.24 -7.02
C MET A 22 38.55 7.74 -5.63
N ARG A 23 39.80 8.17 -5.44
CA ARG A 23 40.29 8.77 -4.19
C ARG A 23 39.99 10.27 -4.07
N GLY A 24 39.52 10.91 -5.15
CA GLY A 24 39.27 12.36 -5.19
C GLY A 24 40.52 13.22 -5.27
N ASP A 25 41.65 12.67 -5.72
CA ASP A 25 42.92 13.38 -5.85
C ASP A 25 43.00 14.11 -7.20
N GLY A 26 42.28 15.25 -7.28
CA GLY A 26 42.16 16.02 -8.52
C GLY A 26 43.50 16.53 -9.08
N ASN A 27 44.48 16.80 -8.22
CA ASN A 27 45.79 17.29 -8.65
C ASN A 27 46.55 16.23 -9.45
N LYS A 28 46.56 14.98 -8.98
CA LYS A 28 47.16 13.86 -9.72
C LYS A 28 46.45 13.60 -11.04
N VAL A 29 45.11 13.67 -11.05
CA VAL A 29 44.34 13.49 -12.29
C VAL A 29 44.74 14.53 -13.33
N ILE A 30 44.88 15.80 -12.94
CA ILE A 30 45.29 16.90 -13.81
C ILE A 30 46.73 16.69 -14.32
N GLU A 31 47.65 16.30 -13.45
CA GLU A 31 49.04 16.03 -13.82
C GLU A 31 49.13 14.91 -14.86
N HIS A 32 48.44 13.78 -14.63
CA HIS A 32 48.38 12.69 -15.60
C HIS A 32 47.71 13.13 -16.91
N CYS A 33 46.63 13.92 -16.87
CA CYS A 33 45.97 14.41 -18.08
C CYS A 33 46.88 15.29 -18.94
N LYS A 34 47.74 16.13 -18.34
CA LYS A 34 48.69 16.96 -19.11
C LYS A 34 49.72 16.16 -19.89
N ASN A 35 50.01 14.94 -19.43
CA ASN A 35 50.99 14.05 -20.04
C ASN A 35 50.39 13.13 -21.11
N ILE A 36 49.07 13.18 -21.32
CA ILE A 36 48.35 12.33 -22.27
C ILE A 36 47.95 13.14 -23.51
N PRO A 37 48.17 12.66 -24.74
CA PRO A 37 47.81 13.39 -25.95
C PRO A 37 46.32 13.77 -26.04
N GLN A 38 45.43 12.84 -25.64
CA GLN A 38 43.98 13.06 -25.60
C GLN A 38 43.51 13.82 -24.34
N GLY A 39 44.43 14.10 -23.41
CA GLY A 39 44.16 14.83 -22.19
C GLY A 39 42.93 14.34 -21.42
N PRO A 40 42.00 15.24 -21.03
CA PRO A 40 40.76 14.88 -20.34
C PRO A 40 39.80 13.97 -21.13
N LEU A 41 39.98 13.84 -22.44
CA LEU A 41 39.13 13.03 -23.34
C LEU A 41 39.68 11.60 -23.50
N HIS A 42 40.77 11.26 -22.81
CA HIS A 42 41.32 9.91 -22.79
C HIS A 42 40.30 8.89 -22.28
N LYS A 43 40.09 7.81 -23.04
CA LYS A 43 39.18 6.71 -22.69
C LYS A 43 39.81 5.86 -21.60
N LEU A 44 39.15 5.82 -20.45
CA LEU A 44 39.70 5.24 -19.22
C LEU A 44 39.07 3.87 -18.89
N THR A 45 37.76 3.71 -19.12
CA THR A 45 37.02 2.52 -18.69
C THR A 45 36.71 1.59 -19.86
N ILE A 46 36.37 0.33 -19.53
CA ILE A 46 35.85 -0.64 -20.50
C ILE A 46 34.53 -0.18 -21.15
N HIS A 47 33.82 0.76 -20.51
CA HIS A 47 32.58 1.37 -21.02
C HIS A 47 32.83 2.60 -21.90
N LYS A 48 34.09 2.83 -22.31
CA LYS A 48 34.54 4.00 -23.06
C LYS A 48 34.29 5.34 -22.35
N ASP A 49 34.16 5.35 -21.02
CA ASP A 49 34.09 6.60 -20.28
C ASP A 49 35.45 7.32 -20.36
N THR A 50 35.42 8.59 -20.73
CA THR A 50 36.62 9.43 -20.68
C THR A 50 36.96 9.82 -19.24
N VAL A 51 38.17 10.32 -19.01
CA VAL A 51 38.55 10.90 -17.71
C VAL A 51 37.54 11.99 -17.29
N LEU A 52 37.07 12.81 -18.25
CA LEU A 52 36.06 13.84 -18.01
C LEU A 52 34.68 13.25 -17.65
N HIS A 53 34.25 12.15 -18.26
CA HIS A 53 33.03 11.43 -17.83
C HIS A 53 33.15 10.98 -16.38
N MET A 54 34.25 10.33 -16.02
CA MET A 54 34.48 9.82 -14.66
C MET A 54 34.61 10.93 -13.62
N ALA A 55 35.28 12.04 -13.96
CA ALA A 55 35.37 13.21 -13.09
C ALA A 55 34.01 13.87 -12.85
N THR A 56 33.19 13.96 -13.91
CA THR A 56 31.82 14.48 -13.85
C THR A 56 30.91 13.58 -13.01
N TYR A 57 31.01 12.26 -13.21
CA TYR A 57 30.30 11.24 -12.43
C TYR A 57 30.68 11.27 -10.94
N SER A 58 31.95 11.56 -10.65
CA SER A 58 32.48 11.74 -9.29
C SER A 58 31.99 13.03 -8.60
N LYS A 59 31.27 13.90 -9.32
CA LYS A 59 30.63 15.15 -8.83
C LYS A 59 31.63 16.15 -8.22
N GLN A 60 32.87 16.13 -8.71
CA GLN A 60 33.93 17.03 -8.26
C GLN A 60 33.93 18.30 -9.12
N LYS A 61 33.09 19.28 -8.74
CA LYS A 61 32.90 20.53 -9.50
C LYS A 61 34.23 21.18 -9.92
N GLN A 62 35.16 21.35 -8.98
CA GLN A 62 36.42 22.07 -9.24
C GLN A 62 37.34 21.30 -10.21
N LEU A 63 37.43 19.98 -10.06
CA LEU A 63 38.21 19.13 -10.95
C LEU A 63 37.65 19.18 -12.37
N VAL A 64 36.32 19.10 -12.53
CA VAL A 64 35.68 19.17 -13.84
C VAL A 64 35.96 20.51 -14.52
N LEU A 65 35.83 21.64 -13.80
CA LEU A 65 36.15 22.96 -14.35
C LEU A 65 37.62 23.08 -14.78
N GLN A 66 38.55 22.56 -13.98
CA GLN A 66 39.98 22.56 -14.31
C GLN A 66 40.28 21.67 -15.52
N LEU A 67 39.63 20.51 -15.64
CA LEU A 67 39.78 19.63 -16.80
C LEU A 67 39.19 20.27 -18.06
N LEU A 68 38.07 20.99 -17.96
CA LEU A 68 37.48 21.73 -19.09
C LEU A 68 38.39 22.87 -19.58
N GLN A 69 39.15 23.51 -18.69
CA GLN A 69 40.14 24.54 -19.05
C GLN A 69 41.36 23.98 -19.79
N LEU A 70 41.65 22.68 -19.66
CA LEU A 70 42.73 22.02 -20.40
C LEU A 70 42.33 21.65 -21.83
N LEU A 71 41.05 21.73 -22.17
CA LEU A 71 40.57 21.48 -23.53
C LEU A 71 40.81 22.72 -24.40
N PRO A 72 41.35 22.53 -25.62
CA PRO A 72 41.58 23.64 -26.56
C PRO A 72 40.27 24.38 -26.88
N ASP A 73 40.38 25.70 -27.04
CA ASP A 73 39.24 26.59 -27.33
C ASP A 73 38.79 26.56 -28.81
N GLU A 74 39.39 25.71 -29.66
CA GLU A 74 39.05 25.67 -31.09
C GLU A 74 37.61 25.22 -31.38
N ASP A 75 37.03 25.82 -32.42
CA ASP A 75 35.60 25.78 -32.79
C ASP A 75 35.07 24.40 -33.27
N SER A 76 35.92 23.38 -33.37
CA SER A 76 35.56 22.04 -33.87
C SER A 76 35.87 20.93 -32.86
N ASN A 77 35.31 21.04 -31.65
CA ASN A 77 35.45 20.01 -30.62
C ASN A 77 34.45 18.85 -30.82
N GLU A 78 34.54 18.11 -31.94
CA GLU A 78 33.81 16.82 -32.06
C GLU A 78 34.16 15.87 -30.89
N ASP A 79 35.39 15.97 -30.36
CA ASP A 79 35.87 15.11 -29.29
C ASP A 79 35.21 15.39 -27.93
N ILE A 80 34.73 16.60 -27.64
CA ILE A 80 33.99 16.87 -26.38
C ILE A 80 32.59 16.22 -26.40
N MET A 81 32.08 15.96 -27.60
CA MET A 81 30.84 15.22 -27.84
C MET A 81 31.05 13.71 -27.82
N ALA A 82 32.24 13.23 -27.44
CA ALA A 82 32.50 11.81 -27.29
C ALA A 82 31.46 11.14 -26.39
N GLU A 83 30.96 10.02 -26.86
CA GLU A 83 29.93 9.21 -26.20
C GLU A 83 30.57 7.97 -25.58
N ASN A 84 30.09 7.58 -24.39
CA ASN A 84 30.41 6.29 -23.80
C ASN A 84 29.59 5.16 -24.45
N ASP A 85 29.74 3.92 -23.97
CA ASP A 85 29.08 2.73 -24.54
C ASP A 85 27.54 2.75 -24.51
N ILE A 86 26.93 3.68 -23.79
CA ILE A 86 25.46 3.82 -23.69
C ILE A 86 24.98 5.07 -24.47
N GLY A 87 25.88 5.76 -25.17
CA GLY A 87 25.59 7.01 -25.87
C GLY A 87 25.56 8.24 -24.95
N ASN A 88 25.97 8.15 -23.68
CA ASN A 88 25.99 9.32 -22.81
C ASN A 88 27.19 10.20 -23.15
N THR A 89 26.95 11.50 -23.29
CA THR A 89 27.98 12.54 -23.31
C THR A 89 28.30 13.03 -21.90
N ILE A 90 29.31 13.88 -21.76
CA ILE A 90 29.65 14.51 -20.47
C ILE A 90 28.48 15.30 -19.86
N LEU A 91 27.62 15.90 -20.69
CA LEU A 91 26.45 16.63 -20.23
C LEU A 91 25.36 15.70 -19.66
N HIS A 92 25.23 14.48 -20.20
CA HIS A 92 24.33 13.46 -19.64
C HIS A 92 24.77 13.02 -18.23
N GLU A 93 26.07 12.92 -18.00
CA GLU A 93 26.61 12.64 -16.66
C GLU A 93 26.46 13.84 -15.75
N ALA A 94 26.69 15.05 -16.26
CA ALA A 94 26.53 16.29 -15.51
C ALA A 94 25.09 16.47 -15.01
N ALA A 95 24.11 16.14 -15.86
CA ALA A 95 22.68 16.20 -15.56
C ALA A 95 22.27 15.41 -14.31
N THR A 96 23.09 14.45 -13.86
CA THR A 96 22.82 13.64 -12.67
C THR A 96 23.20 14.33 -11.34
N SER A 97 23.57 15.62 -11.34
CA SER A 97 23.97 16.34 -10.12
C SER A 97 23.70 17.86 -10.16
N ASN A 98 23.05 18.39 -9.12
CA ASN A 98 22.86 19.84 -8.94
C ASN A 98 24.16 20.58 -8.55
N ARG A 99 25.22 19.87 -8.16
CA ARG A 99 26.46 20.51 -7.67
C ARG A 99 27.37 21.03 -8.78
N ILE A 100 27.12 20.63 -10.02
CA ILE A 100 27.98 20.86 -11.18
C ILE A 100 27.26 21.64 -12.28
N VAL A 101 26.25 22.45 -11.91
CA VAL A 101 25.53 23.35 -12.84
C VAL A 101 26.51 24.28 -13.54
N ASP A 102 27.42 24.92 -12.80
CA ASP A 102 28.43 25.81 -13.38
C ASP A 102 29.37 25.10 -14.35
N ALA A 103 29.68 23.82 -14.09
CA ALA A 103 30.47 23.02 -15.02
C ALA A 103 29.66 22.65 -16.26
N ALA A 104 28.36 22.35 -16.12
CA ALA A 104 27.47 22.14 -17.26
C ALA A 104 27.30 23.42 -18.10
N GLN A 105 27.30 24.59 -17.47
CA GLN A 105 27.31 25.88 -18.17
C GLN A 105 28.58 26.06 -19.00
N GLU A 106 29.75 25.74 -18.44
CA GLU A 106 31.01 25.79 -19.19
C GLU A 106 31.07 24.73 -20.31
N MET A 107 30.52 23.53 -20.09
CA MET A 107 30.37 22.51 -21.14
C MET A 107 29.53 23.03 -22.32
N LEU A 108 28.39 23.66 -22.04
CA LEU A 108 27.51 24.24 -23.07
C LEU A 108 28.12 25.48 -23.74
N ARG A 109 28.94 26.27 -23.02
CA ARG A 109 29.70 27.39 -23.60
C ARG A 109 30.69 26.90 -24.65
N LYS A 110 31.38 25.77 -24.39
CA LYS A 110 32.34 25.17 -25.31
C LYS A 110 31.68 24.36 -26.43
N ALA A 111 30.57 23.67 -26.15
CA ALA A 111 29.85 22.86 -27.14
C ALA A 111 28.33 22.93 -26.92
N PRO A 112 27.64 23.90 -27.55
CA PRO A 112 26.18 24.05 -27.45
C PRO A 112 25.40 22.83 -27.96
N GLU A 113 25.93 22.11 -28.96
CA GLU A 113 25.32 20.92 -29.56
C GLU A 113 25.13 19.75 -28.58
N LEU A 114 25.83 19.77 -27.43
CA LEU A 114 25.63 18.78 -26.36
C LEU A 114 24.19 18.77 -25.84
N LEU A 115 23.46 19.89 -25.94
CA LEU A 115 22.08 20.00 -25.49
C LEU A 115 21.11 19.13 -26.33
N ARG A 116 21.39 18.99 -27.63
CA ARG A 116 20.60 18.21 -28.60
C ARG A 116 20.95 16.73 -28.64
N LYS A 117 22.13 16.35 -28.14
CA LYS A 117 22.58 14.96 -28.14
C LYS A 117 21.67 14.07 -27.31
N LYS A 118 21.39 12.89 -27.86
CA LYS A 118 20.59 11.83 -27.24
C LYS A 118 21.44 10.58 -27.08
N ASN A 119 21.30 9.92 -25.95
CA ASN A 119 21.93 8.62 -25.73
C ASN A 119 21.21 7.49 -26.50
N ASP A 120 21.68 6.25 -26.34
CA ASP A 120 21.12 5.09 -27.06
C ASP A 120 19.63 4.88 -26.80
N ARG A 121 19.17 5.28 -25.60
CA ARG A 121 17.76 5.23 -25.22
C ARG A 121 16.95 6.38 -25.81
N GLY A 122 17.58 7.42 -26.35
CA GLY A 122 16.91 8.63 -26.84
C GLY A 122 16.75 9.72 -25.77
N GLU A 123 17.41 9.60 -24.63
CA GLU A 123 17.31 10.55 -23.53
C GLU A 123 18.30 11.70 -23.77
N THR A 124 17.86 12.95 -23.58
CA THR A 124 18.74 14.13 -23.52
C THR A 124 19.31 14.31 -22.11
N ALA A 125 20.27 15.21 -21.95
CA ALA A 125 20.73 15.63 -20.63
C ALA A 125 19.58 16.17 -19.75
N LEU A 126 18.64 16.94 -20.34
CA LEU A 126 17.46 17.44 -19.63
C LEU A 126 16.59 16.28 -19.10
N PHE A 127 16.38 15.26 -19.93
CA PHE A 127 15.62 14.06 -19.53
C PHE A 127 16.25 13.34 -18.35
N ARG A 128 17.59 13.22 -18.32
CA ARG A 128 18.31 12.65 -17.17
C ARG A 128 18.17 13.51 -15.93
N ALA A 129 18.22 14.84 -16.05
CA ALA A 129 18.01 15.74 -14.92
C ALA A 129 16.62 15.52 -14.28
N ALA A 130 15.58 15.32 -15.11
CA ALA A 130 14.24 14.94 -14.66
C ALA A 130 14.24 13.59 -13.93
N ARG A 131 14.78 12.55 -14.58
CA ARG A 131 14.84 11.18 -14.06
C ARG A 131 15.52 11.06 -12.69
N TYR A 132 16.56 11.87 -12.42
CA TYR A 132 17.33 11.82 -11.18
C TYR A 132 16.95 12.89 -10.13
N ARG A 133 15.82 13.60 -10.29
CA ARG A 133 15.36 14.70 -9.42
C ARG A 133 16.37 15.83 -9.24
N LYS A 134 17.03 16.24 -10.32
CA LYS A 134 18.04 17.30 -10.27
C LYS A 134 17.38 18.63 -10.60
N MET A 135 16.56 19.14 -9.67
CA MET A 135 15.73 20.33 -9.86
C MET A 135 16.50 21.55 -10.41
N GLU A 136 17.62 21.91 -9.79
CA GLU A 136 18.39 23.09 -10.21
C GLU A 136 19.07 22.88 -11.57
N MET A 137 19.61 21.68 -11.81
CA MET A 137 20.16 21.31 -13.11
C MET A 137 19.07 21.24 -14.20
N PHE A 138 17.88 20.75 -13.84
CA PHE A 138 16.73 20.68 -14.73
C PHE A 138 16.30 22.08 -15.15
N LYS A 139 16.12 23.02 -14.19
CA LYS A 139 15.78 24.41 -14.50
C LYS A 139 16.81 25.06 -15.41
N PHE A 140 18.10 24.90 -15.11
CA PHE A 140 19.18 25.41 -15.93
C PHE A 140 19.11 24.89 -17.37
N LEU A 141 19.07 23.55 -17.55
CA LEU A 141 19.00 22.95 -18.88
C LEU A 141 17.71 23.31 -19.63
N ASP A 142 16.59 23.39 -18.92
CA ASP A 142 15.30 23.77 -19.50
C ASP A 142 15.30 25.23 -19.97
N ASP A 143 15.94 26.14 -19.22
CA ASP A 143 16.12 27.52 -19.63
C ASP A 143 17.05 27.65 -20.85
N GLU A 144 18.12 26.83 -20.95
CA GLU A 144 18.95 26.76 -22.17
C GLU A 144 18.17 26.21 -23.37
N VAL A 145 17.35 25.16 -23.18
CA VAL A 145 16.49 24.62 -24.25
C VAL A 145 15.52 25.69 -24.75
N ASN A 146 14.89 26.44 -23.84
CA ASN A 146 13.97 27.51 -24.21
C ASN A 146 14.66 28.59 -25.05
N ARG A 147 15.90 29.00 -24.70
CA ARG A 147 16.67 29.97 -25.50
C ARG A 147 16.96 29.47 -26.91
N VAL A 148 17.34 28.20 -27.06
CA VAL A 148 17.59 27.60 -28.38
C VAL A 148 16.30 27.58 -29.21
N CYS A 149 15.19 27.15 -28.61
CA CYS A 149 13.89 27.11 -29.29
C CYS A 149 13.35 28.50 -29.68
N GLU A 150 13.58 29.54 -28.86
CA GLU A 150 13.17 30.93 -29.14
C GLU A 150 13.92 31.52 -30.34
N ASN A 151 15.23 31.29 -30.43
CA ASN A 151 16.10 31.88 -31.46
C ASN A 151 15.82 31.38 -32.89
N GLU A 152 15.25 30.18 -33.05
CA GLU A 152 15.12 29.51 -34.36
C GLU A 152 13.89 29.89 -35.21
N ARG A 153 13.03 30.86 -34.81
CA ARG A 153 11.87 31.38 -35.61
C ARG A 153 11.11 30.34 -36.46
N ILE A 154 10.64 29.23 -35.88
CA ILE A 154 9.81 28.22 -36.58
C ILE A 154 8.49 28.01 -35.81
N GLU A 155 7.42 27.64 -36.55
CA GLU A 155 6.03 27.45 -36.08
C GLU A 155 5.91 26.72 -34.74
N GLU A 156 5.04 27.27 -33.86
CA GLU A 156 4.93 26.99 -32.42
C GLU A 156 4.59 25.53 -32.05
N THR A 157 4.15 24.68 -32.98
CA THR A 157 3.46 23.43 -32.64
C THR A 157 4.32 22.15 -32.68
N LYS A 158 5.57 22.22 -33.17
CA LYS A 158 6.52 21.07 -33.21
C LYS A 158 7.79 21.27 -32.38
N ARG A 159 7.86 22.38 -31.62
CA ARG A 159 9.09 23.19 -31.49
C ARG A 159 10.18 22.71 -30.53
N CYS A 160 9.93 21.79 -29.59
CA CYS A 160 10.98 21.30 -28.68
C CYS A 160 10.73 19.86 -28.18
N THR A 161 9.79 19.12 -28.78
CA THR A 161 9.42 17.76 -28.31
C THR A 161 10.62 16.83 -28.30
N GLU A 162 11.60 17.07 -29.19
CA GLU A 162 12.86 16.33 -29.22
C GLU A 162 13.66 16.40 -27.92
N PHE A 163 13.56 17.48 -27.13
CA PHE A 163 14.26 17.63 -25.87
C PHE A 163 13.53 16.96 -24.71
N TYR A 164 12.21 16.92 -24.79
CA TYR A 164 11.32 16.48 -23.72
C TYR A 164 10.90 15.01 -23.84
N GLN A 165 11.12 14.38 -24.99
CA GLN A 165 10.61 13.04 -25.32
C GLN A 165 11.71 12.08 -25.80
N ARG A 166 11.61 10.84 -25.31
CA ARG A 166 12.48 9.71 -25.66
C ARG A 166 11.94 8.95 -26.89
N LYS A 167 12.72 8.00 -27.43
CA LYS A 167 12.35 7.16 -28.60
C LYS A 167 11.02 6.39 -28.45
N ASP A 168 10.63 6.05 -27.22
CA ASP A 168 9.41 5.32 -26.87
C ASP A 168 8.26 6.26 -26.48
N ASN A 169 8.30 7.53 -26.91
CA ASN A 169 7.33 8.56 -26.56
C ASN A 169 7.24 8.94 -25.08
N THR A 170 8.00 8.32 -24.18
CA THR A 170 8.07 8.70 -22.76
C THR A 170 8.59 10.13 -22.64
N THR A 171 7.87 10.99 -21.91
CA THR A 171 8.23 12.40 -21.70
C THR A 171 8.97 12.59 -20.37
N ILE A 172 9.58 13.76 -20.19
CA ILE A 172 10.16 14.19 -18.91
C ILE A 172 9.14 14.20 -17.76
N LEU A 173 7.85 14.40 -18.05
CA LEU A 173 6.77 14.34 -17.06
C LEU A 173 6.48 12.88 -16.66
N HIS A 174 6.34 11.98 -17.65
CA HIS A 174 6.12 10.55 -17.41
C HIS A 174 7.25 9.95 -16.55
N ILE A 175 8.51 10.16 -16.93
CA ILE A 175 9.64 9.62 -16.16
C ILE A 175 9.71 10.18 -14.75
N SER A 176 9.38 11.46 -14.54
CA SER A 176 9.37 12.07 -13.20
C SER A 176 8.28 11.49 -12.30
N ILE A 177 7.17 11.02 -12.85
CA ILE A 177 6.12 10.31 -12.11
C ILE A 177 6.56 8.87 -11.80
N LEU A 178 7.13 8.17 -12.79
CA LEU A 178 7.63 6.79 -12.63
C LEU A 178 8.78 6.70 -11.61
N THR A 179 9.66 7.71 -11.55
CA THR A 179 10.72 7.80 -10.53
C THR A 179 10.27 8.49 -9.25
N GLU A 180 8.99 8.83 -9.12
CA GLU A 180 8.34 9.33 -7.91
C GLU A 180 8.90 10.69 -7.44
N HIS A 181 9.25 11.54 -8.39
CA HIS A 181 9.74 12.91 -8.19
C HIS A 181 8.60 13.91 -8.41
N PHE A 182 7.54 13.80 -7.60
CA PHE A 182 6.27 14.51 -7.81
C PHE A 182 6.38 16.04 -7.71
N ASP A 183 7.34 16.55 -6.96
CA ASP A 183 7.64 17.99 -6.88
C ASP A 183 8.19 18.53 -8.20
N LEU A 184 9.13 17.80 -8.82
CA LEU A 184 9.65 18.11 -10.15
C LEU A 184 8.61 17.87 -11.24
N ALA A 185 7.86 16.78 -11.17
CA ALA A 185 6.76 16.50 -12.09
C ALA A 185 5.71 17.62 -12.06
N PHE A 186 5.38 18.16 -10.86
CA PHE A 186 4.46 19.29 -10.74
C PHE A 186 5.03 20.58 -11.35
N TYR A 187 6.33 20.84 -11.17
CA TYR A 187 7.00 21.96 -11.84
C TYR A 187 6.93 21.83 -13.36
N ILE A 188 7.27 20.65 -13.90
CA ILE A 188 7.23 20.33 -15.33
C ILE A 188 5.81 20.51 -15.87
N ALA A 189 4.80 19.91 -15.25
CA ALA A 189 3.41 19.99 -15.69
C ALA A 189 2.88 21.44 -15.72
N LYS A 190 3.35 22.31 -14.81
CA LYS A 190 2.96 23.72 -14.77
C LYS A 190 3.63 24.55 -15.88
N LYS A 191 4.90 24.28 -16.18
CA LYS A 191 5.68 25.01 -17.18
C LYS A 191 5.35 24.54 -18.60
N HIS A 192 5.28 23.23 -18.80
CA HIS A 192 5.08 22.55 -20.09
C HIS A 192 3.70 21.89 -20.14
N LYS A 193 2.67 22.70 -20.42
CA LYS A 193 1.25 22.27 -20.37
C LYS A 193 0.90 21.27 -21.46
N ASP A 194 1.57 21.34 -22.59
CA ASP A 194 1.49 20.42 -23.73
C ASP A 194 1.83 18.98 -23.34
N LEU A 195 2.76 18.79 -22.38
CA LEU A 195 3.14 17.48 -21.89
C LEU A 195 2.09 16.81 -21.01
N VAL A 196 1.11 17.57 -20.49
CA VAL A 196 0.06 17.03 -19.59
C VAL A 196 -0.85 16.05 -20.34
N SER A 197 -1.20 16.37 -21.59
CA SER A 197 -2.02 15.52 -22.47
C SER A 197 -1.21 14.58 -23.35
N ALA A 198 0.13 14.64 -23.28
CA ALA A 198 1.00 13.76 -24.06
C ALA A 198 0.83 12.30 -23.59
N LYS A 199 0.92 11.37 -24.54
CA LYS A 199 0.88 9.93 -24.28
C LYS A 199 2.27 9.33 -24.41
N ASP A 200 2.62 8.41 -23.52
CA ASP A 200 3.85 7.62 -23.61
C ASP A 200 3.72 6.46 -24.61
N GLY A 201 4.70 5.56 -24.62
CA GLY A 201 4.75 4.39 -25.49
C GLY A 201 3.64 3.36 -25.22
N ASP A 202 3.03 3.39 -24.03
CA ASP A 202 1.91 2.54 -23.64
C ASP A 202 0.56 3.27 -23.84
N GLU A 203 0.57 4.40 -24.56
CA GLU A 203 -0.57 5.30 -24.78
C GLU A 203 -1.14 5.94 -23.50
N MET A 204 -0.34 6.01 -22.44
CA MET A 204 -0.75 6.50 -21.12
C MET A 204 -0.34 7.95 -20.93
N THR A 205 -1.25 8.74 -20.36
CA THR A 205 -0.98 10.11 -19.89
C THR A 205 -0.34 10.11 -18.51
N ALA A 206 0.23 11.26 -18.12
CA ALA A 206 0.79 11.48 -16.80
C ALA A 206 -0.20 11.17 -15.66
N LEU A 207 -1.49 11.52 -15.82
CA LEU A 207 -2.50 11.25 -14.80
C LEU A 207 -2.82 9.76 -14.70
N GLN A 208 -2.88 9.05 -15.84
CA GLN A 208 -3.10 7.60 -15.87
C GLN A 208 -1.93 6.84 -15.22
N LEU A 209 -0.67 7.24 -15.48
CA LEU A 209 0.49 6.67 -14.77
C LEU A 209 0.43 6.91 -13.26
N LEU A 210 0.05 8.13 -12.83
CA LEU A 210 -0.09 8.45 -11.41
C LEU A 210 -1.21 7.62 -10.75
N ALA A 211 -2.31 7.38 -11.47
CA ALA A 211 -3.43 6.55 -11.04
C ALA A 211 -3.06 5.05 -10.91
N CYS A 212 -1.96 4.62 -11.53
CA CYS A 212 -1.39 3.27 -11.38
C CYS A 212 -0.39 3.13 -10.23
N ASN A 213 -0.04 4.22 -9.52
CA ASN A 213 0.95 4.18 -8.43
C ASN A 213 0.31 4.32 -7.03
N PRO A 214 -0.20 3.24 -6.41
CA PRO A 214 -0.81 3.31 -5.08
C PRO A 214 0.19 3.67 -3.98
N SER A 215 1.48 3.40 -4.18
CA SER A 215 2.53 3.68 -3.19
C SER A 215 2.69 5.17 -2.91
N ALA A 216 2.37 6.03 -3.88
CA ALA A 216 2.37 7.48 -3.73
C ALA A 216 1.34 7.99 -2.70
N PHE A 217 0.27 7.23 -2.43
CA PHE A 217 -0.87 7.65 -1.62
C PHE A 217 -1.08 6.81 -0.33
N ASN A 218 -0.24 5.82 -0.06
CA ASN A 218 -0.42 4.89 1.07
C ASN A 218 -0.46 5.54 2.47
N ASP A 219 0.18 6.69 2.68
CA ASP A 219 0.21 7.37 3.98
C ASP A 219 -0.96 8.34 4.22
N GLY A 220 -1.63 8.83 3.17
CA GLY A 220 -2.89 9.58 3.29
C GLY A 220 -3.99 8.74 3.98
N ARG A 221 -4.05 7.46 3.62
CA ARG A 221 -4.97 6.46 4.19
C ARG A 221 -4.81 6.26 5.71
N LYS A 222 -3.58 6.30 6.25
CA LYS A 222 -3.36 6.18 7.70
C LYS A 222 -3.86 7.41 8.46
N ARG A 223 -3.83 8.59 7.81
CA ARG A 223 -4.23 9.87 8.39
C ARG A 223 -5.74 10.10 8.40
N ARG A 224 -6.45 9.61 7.37
CA ARG A 224 -7.91 9.74 7.24
C ARG A 224 -8.73 8.82 8.15
N ARG A 225 -8.08 7.91 8.88
CA ARG A 225 -8.75 7.21 9.99
C ARG A 225 -9.11 8.28 11.04
N PRO A 226 -10.37 8.36 11.53
CA PRO A 226 -10.62 9.13 12.73
C PRO A 226 -9.64 8.65 13.81
N LYS A 227 -9.11 9.58 14.63
CA LYS A 227 -8.23 9.33 15.79
C LYS A 227 -8.95 8.54 16.90
N ARG A 228 -9.57 7.42 16.54
CA ARG A 228 -10.18 6.42 17.41
C ARG A 228 -9.56 5.03 17.23
N PHE A 229 -8.64 4.87 16.28
CA PHE A 229 -7.97 3.58 16.00
C PHE A 229 -6.48 3.69 15.72
N ILE A 230 -5.79 4.64 16.35
CA ILE A 230 -4.34 4.58 16.58
C ILE A 230 -4.09 5.04 18.01
N ASN A 231 -4.26 4.13 18.96
CA ASN A 231 -3.66 4.29 20.27
C ASN A 231 -3.34 2.92 20.86
N TYR A 232 -2.27 2.29 20.36
CA TYR A 232 -1.49 1.29 21.10
C TYR A 232 -0.08 1.22 20.49
N SER A 233 0.64 2.34 20.58
CA SER A 233 2.10 2.40 20.73
C SER A 233 2.51 3.86 20.71
N CYS A 234 2.29 4.58 21.81
CA CYS A 234 3.15 5.65 22.30
C CYS A 234 2.49 6.27 23.53
N VAL A 235 3.25 6.23 24.62
CA VAL A 235 2.95 6.86 25.90
C VAL A 235 2.87 8.39 25.73
N SER A 236 1.84 8.96 26.36
CA SER A 236 1.58 10.33 26.84
C SER A 236 2.30 11.54 26.22
N ILE A 237 1.54 12.59 25.89
CA ILE A 237 1.64 13.95 26.46
C ILE A 237 0.34 14.70 26.14
N GLU A 238 -0.03 15.59 27.05
CA GLU A 238 -1.34 16.16 27.38
C GLU A 238 -2.06 16.94 26.27
N ASP A 239 -3.39 16.86 26.36
CA ASP A 239 -4.36 17.70 25.66
C ASP A 239 -4.25 19.16 26.12
N THR A 240 -4.30 20.11 25.18
CA THR A 240 -4.70 21.49 25.46
C THR A 240 -5.75 21.91 24.44
N HIS A 241 -6.88 22.38 24.96
CA HIS A 241 -8.08 22.81 24.25
C HIS A 241 -7.92 24.17 23.52
N MET A 242 -8.96 24.52 22.75
CA MET A 242 -9.35 25.83 22.17
C MET A 242 -8.86 26.02 20.71
N ALA A 243 -9.57 26.64 19.77
CA ALA A 243 -10.95 27.10 19.52
C ALA A 243 -10.96 27.55 18.02
N GLU A 244 -12.13 27.74 17.42
CA GLU A 244 -12.28 28.26 16.05
C GLU A 244 -11.79 29.71 15.92
N GLU A 245 -11.06 30.05 14.85
CA GLU A 245 -11.29 31.22 13.95
C GLU A 245 -10.08 31.51 13.01
N GLU A 246 -10.44 31.79 11.75
CA GLU A 246 -9.86 32.61 10.65
C GLU A 246 -8.35 32.80 10.34
N GLU A 247 -8.14 33.06 9.05
CA GLU A 247 -6.90 33.29 8.31
C GLU A 247 -5.91 34.25 9.00
N THR A 248 -4.63 33.87 9.01
CA THR A 248 -3.53 34.73 8.54
C THR A 248 -2.19 34.00 8.46
N LEU A 249 -1.42 34.42 7.47
CA LEU A 249 -0.20 33.85 6.93
C LEU A 249 1.00 34.23 7.83
N VAL A 250 1.45 33.36 8.74
CA VAL A 250 2.77 33.50 9.39
C VAL A 250 3.41 32.13 9.63
N VAL A 251 4.55 31.89 8.96
CA VAL A 251 5.44 30.72 9.16
C VAL A 251 6.19 30.90 10.49
N PRO A 252 6.07 30.00 11.50
CA PRO A 252 6.83 30.16 12.72
C PRO A 252 8.25 29.59 12.58
N LYS A 253 9.21 30.37 13.11
CA LYS A 253 10.64 30.06 13.16
C LYS A 253 10.93 28.82 14.00
N LYS A 254 11.90 28.05 13.48
CA LYS A 254 12.51 26.82 14.02
C LYS A 254 13.04 27.01 15.45
N VAL A 255 12.59 26.19 16.39
CA VAL A 255 13.27 25.96 17.68
C VAL A 255 13.89 24.57 17.62
N GLU A 256 15.22 24.52 17.56
CA GLU A 256 16.00 23.28 17.65
C GLU A 256 16.05 22.81 19.10
N SER A 257 15.55 21.59 19.36
CA SER A 257 15.81 20.86 20.60
C SER A 257 16.17 19.41 20.28
N CYS A 258 17.29 18.98 20.86
CA CYS A 258 18.03 17.76 20.59
C CYS A 258 17.31 16.49 21.05
N CYS A 259 16.78 15.71 20.10
CA CYS A 259 16.70 14.24 20.15
C CYS A 259 16.50 13.71 18.71
N ARG A 260 17.58 13.46 17.97
CA ARG A 260 17.50 12.87 16.61
C ARG A 260 17.26 11.36 16.71
N ILE A 261 16.00 10.94 16.76
CA ILE A 261 15.63 9.56 16.44
C ILE A 261 15.60 9.45 14.90
N PRO A 262 16.31 8.49 14.25
CA PRO A 262 16.38 8.36 12.79
C PRO A 262 15.02 8.18 12.07
N LEU A 263 13.96 7.88 12.82
CA LEU A 263 12.59 7.72 12.31
C LEU A 263 12.00 9.02 11.75
N TRP A 264 12.33 10.19 12.32
CA TRP A 264 11.62 11.44 11.99
C TRP A 264 11.89 11.93 10.57
N GLY A 265 13.13 11.79 10.09
CA GLY A 265 13.48 12.14 8.70
C GLY A 265 12.76 11.27 7.68
N THR A 266 12.55 9.98 7.99
CA THR A 266 11.82 9.05 7.12
C THR A 266 10.32 9.39 7.08
N ILE A 267 9.73 9.79 8.21
CA ILE A 267 8.33 10.21 8.30
C ILE A 267 8.12 11.55 7.57
N GLN A 268 9.03 12.51 7.76
CA GLN A 268 8.96 13.81 7.12
C GLN A 268 9.10 13.71 5.58
N GLY A 269 10.04 12.90 5.09
CA GLY A 269 10.20 12.65 3.65
C GLY A 269 8.99 11.98 3.01
N LYS A 270 8.36 11.02 3.71
CA LYS A 270 7.11 10.38 3.26
C LYS A 270 5.94 11.36 3.21
N ASN A 271 5.83 12.26 4.19
CA ASN A 271 4.79 13.29 4.22
C ASN A 271 4.92 14.25 3.04
N GLN A 272 6.14 14.72 2.74
CA GLN A 272 6.39 15.63 1.62
C GLN A 272 6.11 14.98 0.26
N ARG A 273 6.43 13.68 0.13
CA ARG A 273 6.13 12.90 -1.07
C ARG A 273 4.62 12.81 -1.33
N TYR A 274 3.84 12.46 -0.31
CA TYR A 274 2.38 12.40 -0.40
C TYR A 274 1.79 13.76 -0.81
N GLU A 275 2.21 14.83 -0.14
CA GLU A 275 1.71 16.19 -0.42
C GLU A 275 2.02 16.63 -1.85
N SER A 276 3.23 16.32 -2.33
CA SER A 276 3.64 16.61 -3.70
C SER A 276 2.83 15.80 -4.73
N ALA A 277 2.59 14.50 -4.46
CA ALA A 277 1.76 13.64 -5.31
C ALA A 277 0.30 14.11 -5.36
N ALA A 278 -0.27 14.48 -4.21
CA ALA A 278 -1.63 15.00 -4.14
C ALA A 278 -1.77 16.34 -4.89
N ARG A 279 -0.80 17.26 -4.73
CA ARG A 279 -0.79 18.53 -5.47
C ARG A 279 -0.66 18.32 -6.98
N LEU A 280 0.18 17.38 -7.41
CA LEU A 280 0.31 16.99 -8.82
C LEU A 280 -1.01 16.41 -9.35
N ALA A 281 -1.62 15.47 -8.62
CA ALA A 281 -2.89 14.86 -9.02
C ALA A 281 -3.98 15.93 -9.22
N LYS A 282 -4.16 16.86 -8.27
CA LYS A 282 -5.13 17.96 -8.40
C LYS A 282 -4.92 18.78 -9.67
N TYR A 283 -3.68 19.11 -9.99
CA TYR A 283 -3.36 19.89 -11.18
C TYR A 283 -3.64 19.14 -12.48
N LEU A 284 -3.24 17.86 -12.54
CA LEU A 284 -3.47 17.02 -13.71
C LEU A 284 -4.97 16.75 -13.92
N ILE A 285 -5.73 16.47 -12.85
CA ILE A 285 -7.19 16.25 -12.89
C ILE A 285 -7.91 17.48 -13.43
N ALA A 286 -7.54 18.69 -13.01
CA ALA A 286 -8.14 19.92 -13.50
C ALA A 286 -7.91 20.18 -15.02
N LYS A 287 -7.03 19.40 -15.66
CA LYS A 287 -6.73 19.48 -17.10
C LYS A 287 -7.18 18.24 -17.87
N ASP A 288 -7.64 17.21 -17.18
CA ASP A 288 -8.12 15.98 -17.79
C ASP A 288 -9.62 16.10 -18.08
N THR A 289 -9.97 16.05 -19.37
CA THR A 289 -11.36 15.99 -19.86
C THR A 289 -11.70 14.60 -20.40
N SER A 290 -10.93 13.57 -20.03
CA SER A 290 -11.10 12.19 -20.54
C SER A 290 -12.49 11.62 -20.24
N TRP A 291 -13.18 12.14 -19.23
CA TRP A 291 -14.55 11.77 -18.89
C TRP A 291 -15.57 12.15 -19.98
N GLU A 292 -15.28 13.10 -20.88
CA GLU A 292 -16.20 13.54 -21.94
C GLU A 292 -16.28 12.52 -23.10
N ALA A 293 -15.24 11.71 -23.30
CA ALA A 293 -15.11 10.80 -24.43
C ALA A 293 -16.00 9.53 -24.33
N THR A 294 -16.97 9.50 -23.41
CA THR A 294 -17.78 8.30 -23.15
C THR A 294 -18.82 8.09 -24.24
N ALA A 295 -18.82 6.88 -24.83
CA ALA A 295 -19.96 6.43 -25.60
C ALA A 295 -21.20 6.29 -24.69
N SER A 296 -22.29 6.96 -25.05
CA SER A 296 -23.60 6.70 -24.45
C SER A 296 -24.06 5.32 -24.88
N ALA A 297 -23.76 4.28 -24.10
CA ALA A 297 -24.47 3.03 -24.24
C ALA A 297 -25.92 3.29 -23.81
N MET A 298 -26.88 3.23 -24.75
CA MET A 298 -28.30 3.19 -24.41
C MET A 298 -28.53 2.06 -23.40
N ASP A 299 -29.28 2.36 -22.34
CA ASP A 299 -29.58 1.41 -21.27
C ASP A 299 -30.64 0.39 -21.75
N ASP A 300 -30.19 -0.63 -22.47
CA ASP A 300 -31.01 -1.77 -22.88
C ASP A 300 -31.06 -2.89 -21.81
N SER A 301 -30.59 -2.60 -20.58
CA SER A 301 -30.40 -3.61 -19.53
C SER A 301 -31.74 -4.09 -18.93
N LYS A 302 -32.32 -5.13 -19.52
CA LYS A 302 -33.45 -5.85 -18.94
C LYS A 302 -32.97 -7.10 -18.19
N PRO A 303 -33.29 -7.25 -16.89
CA PRO A 303 -32.88 -8.44 -16.13
C PRO A 303 -33.54 -9.69 -16.71
N ARG A 304 -32.70 -10.64 -17.15
CA ARG A 304 -33.12 -12.00 -17.54
C ARG A 304 -33.40 -12.80 -16.27
N THR A 305 -34.67 -13.06 -15.97
CA THR A 305 -35.12 -13.82 -14.77
C THR A 305 -35.43 -15.28 -15.05
N HIS A 306 -35.41 -15.71 -16.32
CA HIS A 306 -35.54 -17.11 -16.70
C HIS A 306 -34.54 -17.47 -17.80
N LYS A 307 -34.05 -18.72 -17.77
CA LYS A 307 -33.06 -19.27 -18.72
C LYS A 307 -33.51 -19.20 -20.19
N TYR A 308 -34.81 -19.00 -20.43
CA TYR A 308 -35.45 -18.97 -21.75
C TYR A 308 -35.85 -17.54 -22.21
N GLY A 309 -35.46 -16.49 -21.49
CA GLY A 309 -35.87 -15.09 -21.75
C GLY A 309 -35.02 -14.46 -22.82
N SER A 310 -35.44 -14.61 -24.07
CA SER A 310 -34.78 -14.04 -25.25
C SER A 310 -35.21 -12.58 -25.49
N PRO A 311 -34.32 -11.72 -26.03
CA PRO A 311 -34.61 -11.01 -27.26
C PRO A 311 -34.06 -11.87 -28.41
N ARG A 312 -34.93 -12.63 -29.06
CA ARG A 312 -34.71 -12.95 -30.47
C ARG A 312 -35.03 -11.65 -31.21
N THR A 313 -34.06 -10.80 -31.46
CA THR A 313 -34.10 -10.04 -32.70
C THR A 313 -33.78 -11.04 -33.79
N SER A 314 -34.84 -11.68 -34.27
CA SER A 314 -34.83 -12.34 -35.57
C SER A 314 -34.35 -11.32 -36.59
N SER A 315 -33.17 -11.55 -37.15
CA SER A 315 -32.88 -11.22 -38.53
C SER A 315 -33.97 -11.86 -39.38
N ILE A 316 -35.03 -11.08 -39.66
CA ILE A 316 -35.95 -11.37 -40.75
C ILE A 316 -35.22 -10.90 -42.01
N PRO A 317 -34.91 -11.77 -42.98
CA PRO A 317 -34.53 -11.32 -44.30
C PRO A 317 -35.84 -10.91 -45.01
N SER A 318 -36.14 -9.61 -45.02
CA SER A 318 -37.10 -9.08 -45.99
C SER A 318 -36.32 -8.57 -47.19
N ASP A 319 -36.47 -9.31 -48.27
CA ASP A 319 -36.12 -8.95 -49.64
C ASP A 319 -36.44 -7.48 -49.98
N GLY A 320 -35.51 -6.89 -50.72
CA GLY A 320 -35.72 -5.83 -51.71
C GLY A 320 -36.65 -4.66 -51.37
N GLN A 321 -36.05 -3.55 -50.91
CA GLN A 321 -36.38 -2.25 -51.50
C GLN A 321 -35.24 -1.25 -51.30
N GLU A 322 -34.58 -0.89 -52.41
CA GLU A 322 -33.76 0.31 -52.52
C GLU A 322 -34.59 1.53 -52.12
N VAL A 323 -34.18 2.23 -51.08
CA VAL A 323 -34.48 3.65 -50.91
C VAL A 323 -33.19 4.36 -50.51
N VAL A 324 -32.59 4.99 -51.51
CA VAL A 324 -31.55 6.01 -51.36
C VAL A 324 -32.04 7.10 -50.40
N ARG A 325 -31.30 7.35 -49.31
CA ARG A 325 -31.30 8.65 -48.61
C ARG A 325 -29.90 8.96 -48.06
N GLU A 326 -29.19 9.69 -48.90
CA GLU A 326 -28.33 10.84 -48.61
C GLU A 326 -27.50 10.86 -47.33
N GLU A 327 -26.18 10.86 -47.55
CA GLU A 327 -25.17 11.37 -46.65
C GLU A 327 -25.46 12.82 -46.26
N GLU A 328 -25.63 13.09 -44.97
CA GLU A 328 -25.23 14.38 -44.39
C GLU A 328 -24.00 14.17 -43.52
N LYS A 329 -22.84 14.49 -44.11
CA LYS A 329 -21.59 14.76 -43.41
C LYS A 329 -21.84 15.83 -42.35
N SER A 330 -21.70 15.47 -41.08
CA SER A 330 -21.27 16.39 -40.04
C SER A 330 -19.99 15.83 -39.42
N THR A 331 -18.89 16.51 -39.76
CA THR A 331 -17.52 16.29 -39.29
C THR A 331 -17.44 16.17 -37.78
N THR A 332 -17.06 14.99 -37.29
CA THR A 332 -16.30 14.85 -36.03
C THR A 332 -15.42 13.61 -36.15
N SER A 333 -14.12 13.82 -35.92
CA SER A 333 -13.03 12.85 -36.11
C SER A 333 -13.23 11.57 -35.28
N SER A 334 -13.89 10.57 -35.86
CA SER A 334 -13.85 9.19 -35.39
C SER A 334 -12.52 8.56 -35.81
N GLN A 335 -11.59 8.43 -34.86
CA GLN A 335 -10.46 7.51 -34.99
C GLN A 335 -11.01 6.08 -34.94
N GLU A 336 -11.16 5.47 -36.11
CA GLU A 336 -11.19 4.02 -36.24
C GLU A 336 -9.79 3.48 -35.91
N THR A 337 -9.66 2.73 -34.82
CA THR A 337 -8.49 1.89 -34.57
C THR A 337 -8.91 0.43 -34.52
N ILE A 338 -8.35 -0.32 -35.48
CA ILE A 338 -8.39 -1.77 -35.55
C ILE A 338 -7.47 -2.32 -34.44
N GLY A 339 -8.04 -3.00 -33.44
CA GLY A 339 -7.30 -3.95 -32.59
C GLY A 339 -6.53 -3.45 -31.35
N GLY A 340 -6.73 -2.21 -30.88
CA GLY A 340 -6.07 -1.69 -29.66
C GLY A 340 -7.02 -1.57 -28.46
N LYS A 341 -6.63 -2.07 -27.29
CA LYS A 341 -7.33 -1.77 -26.02
C LYS A 341 -7.37 -0.26 -25.85
N THR A 342 -8.55 0.36 -25.88
CA THR A 342 -8.70 1.79 -25.57
C THR A 342 -8.12 2.06 -24.19
N ALA A 343 -7.16 3.00 -24.07
CA ALA A 343 -6.54 3.36 -22.80
C ALA A 343 -7.61 3.69 -21.75
N GLU A 344 -7.57 2.98 -20.62
CA GLU A 344 -8.59 3.13 -19.56
C GLU A 344 -8.51 4.51 -18.92
N THR A 345 -9.65 5.14 -18.63
CA THR A 345 -9.67 6.46 -18.00
C THR A 345 -8.95 6.46 -16.64
N PRO A 346 -8.37 7.61 -16.23
CA PRO A 346 -7.77 7.78 -14.91
C PRO A 346 -8.65 7.31 -13.75
N LEU A 347 -9.96 7.54 -13.83
CA LEU A 347 -10.91 7.12 -12.81
C LEU A 347 -10.90 5.60 -12.59
N PHE A 348 -10.92 4.82 -13.68
CA PHE A 348 -10.90 3.37 -13.61
C PHE A 348 -9.55 2.83 -13.18
N LEU A 349 -8.45 3.39 -13.66
CA LEU A 349 -7.12 3.00 -13.21
C LEU A 349 -6.91 3.26 -11.71
N ALA A 350 -7.32 4.43 -11.22
CA ALA A 350 -7.30 4.75 -9.80
C ALA A 350 -8.20 3.81 -9.00
N THR A 351 -9.35 3.43 -9.57
CA THR A 351 -10.27 2.45 -8.99
C THR A 351 -9.68 1.05 -8.95
N LYS A 352 -8.91 0.60 -9.95
CA LYS A 352 -8.22 -0.70 -9.92
C LYS A 352 -7.10 -0.71 -8.89
N SER A 353 -6.32 0.37 -8.85
CA SER A 353 -5.17 0.56 -7.94
C SER A 353 -5.57 0.87 -6.50
N GLY A 354 -6.84 1.20 -6.25
CA GLY A 354 -7.34 1.50 -4.91
C GLY A 354 -6.91 2.87 -4.38
N ILE A 355 -6.71 3.86 -5.25
CA ILE A 355 -6.29 5.21 -4.87
C ILE A 355 -7.53 6.08 -4.65
N LEU A 356 -8.07 6.04 -3.44
CA LEU A 356 -9.29 6.77 -3.07
C LEU A 356 -9.11 8.28 -3.26
N GLU A 357 -7.93 8.82 -2.99
CA GLU A 357 -7.63 10.25 -3.08
C GLU A 357 -7.81 10.79 -4.50
N ILE A 358 -7.38 10.05 -5.53
CA ILE A 358 -7.56 10.45 -6.93
C ILE A 358 -9.04 10.31 -7.32
N VAL A 359 -9.69 9.22 -6.92
CA VAL A 359 -11.11 9.00 -7.22
C VAL A 359 -12.00 10.10 -6.64
N GLU A 360 -11.78 10.47 -5.38
CA GLU A 360 -12.51 11.56 -4.73
C GLU A 360 -12.30 12.89 -5.43
N GLU A 361 -11.05 13.23 -5.78
CA GLU A 361 -10.73 14.51 -6.42
C GLU A 361 -11.30 14.59 -7.84
N ILE A 362 -11.26 13.49 -8.62
CA ILE A 362 -11.91 13.42 -9.93
C ILE A 362 -13.41 13.63 -9.79
N LEU A 363 -14.07 12.93 -8.87
CA LEU A 363 -15.52 13.01 -8.68
C LEU A 363 -15.97 14.32 -8.02
N HIS A 364 -15.08 15.01 -7.31
CA HIS A 364 -15.31 16.35 -6.81
C HIS A 364 -15.26 17.39 -7.94
N MET A 365 -14.28 17.29 -8.84
CA MET A 365 -14.14 18.20 -9.98
C MET A 365 -15.17 17.94 -11.09
N TYR A 366 -15.46 16.66 -11.36
CA TYR A 366 -16.37 16.20 -12.41
C TYR A 366 -17.35 15.15 -11.85
N PRO A 367 -18.41 15.56 -11.13
CA PRO A 367 -19.37 14.62 -10.54
C PRO A 367 -20.03 13.67 -11.55
N GLN A 368 -20.25 14.14 -12.79
CA GLN A 368 -20.81 13.32 -13.87
C GLN A 368 -19.91 12.14 -14.29
N ALA A 369 -18.60 12.20 -14.03
CA ALA A 369 -17.67 11.10 -14.34
C ALA A 369 -18.00 9.82 -13.56
N VAL A 370 -18.81 9.89 -12.50
CA VAL A 370 -19.26 8.70 -11.76
C VAL A 370 -20.07 7.72 -12.63
N GLU A 371 -20.73 8.21 -13.69
CA GLU A 371 -21.55 7.41 -14.59
C GLU A 371 -20.77 6.76 -15.73
N HIS A 372 -19.46 7.04 -15.79
CA HIS A 372 -18.54 6.53 -16.79
C HIS A 372 -18.56 4.99 -16.83
N ILE A 373 -18.46 4.46 -18.05
CA ILE A 373 -18.36 3.01 -18.31
C ILE A 373 -17.06 2.75 -19.08
N ASP A 374 -16.41 1.63 -18.78
CA ASP A 374 -15.22 1.23 -19.54
C ASP A 374 -15.60 0.46 -20.81
N HIS A 375 -14.59 0.03 -21.57
CA HIS A 375 -14.75 -0.75 -22.80
C HIS A 375 -15.44 -2.12 -22.59
N GLU A 376 -15.48 -2.64 -21.37
CA GLU A 376 -16.23 -3.85 -21.00
C GLU A 376 -17.66 -3.54 -20.51
N GLY A 377 -18.09 -2.28 -20.59
CA GLY A 377 -19.39 -1.81 -20.09
C GLY A 377 -19.47 -1.77 -18.56
N ARG A 378 -18.34 -1.88 -17.85
CA ARG A 378 -18.29 -1.86 -16.39
C ARG A 378 -18.33 -0.43 -15.90
N ASN A 379 -19.14 -0.18 -14.88
CA ASN A 379 -19.09 1.08 -14.12
C ASN A 379 -18.13 0.99 -12.93
N ILE A 380 -17.95 2.10 -12.20
CA ILE A 380 -17.02 2.19 -11.06
C ILE A 380 -17.25 1.12 -9.98
N LEU A 381 -18.49 0.70 -9.73
CA LEU A 381 -18.83 -0.34 -8.75
C LEU A 381 -18.38 -1.73 -9.19
N HIS A 382 -18.55 -2.06 -10.48
CA HIS A 382 -18.08 -3.33 -11.04
C HIS A 382 -16.56 -3.46 -10.86
N VAL A 383 -15.82 -2.39 -11.18
CA VAL A 383 -14.36 -2.36 -11.05
C VAL A 383 -13.92 -2.39 -9.59
N ALA A 384 -14.51 -1.56 -8.72
CA ALA A 384 -14.18 -1.55 -7.30
C ALA A 384 -14.38 -2.92 -6.64
N ILE A 385 -15.44 -3.66 -7.00
CA ILE A 385 -15.70 -5.00 -6.47
C ILE A 385 -14.74 -6.04 -7.04
N LYS A 386 -14.51 -6.03 -8.37
CA LYS A 386 -13.59 -6.98 -9.02
C LYS A 386 -12.18 -6.90 -8.40
N TYR A 387 -11.70 -5.70 -8.13
CA TYR A 387 -10.37 -5.44 -7.55
C TYR A 387 -10.38 -5.29 -6.02
N ARG A 388 -11.48 -5.63 -5.33
CA ARG A 388 -11.62 -5.60 -3.86
C ARG A 388 -11.29 -4.25 -3.21
N GLN A 389 -11.54 -3.14 -3.91
CA GLN A 389 -11.34 -1.79 -3.39
C GLN A 389 -12.53 -1.30 -2.56
N ILE A 390 -12.68 -1.88 -1.36
CA ILE A 390 -13.83 -1.65 -0.47
C ILE A 390 -14.00 -0.17 -0.09
N HIS A 391 -12.91 0.57 0.09
CA HIS A 391 -13.00 1.99 0.45
C HIS A 391 -13.60 2.86 -0.66
N ILE A 392 -13.33 2.52 -1.92
CA ILE A 392 -13.92 3.21 -3.07
C ILE A 392 -15.39 2.81 -3.19
N PHE A 393 -15.72 1.53 -2.97
CA PHE A 393 -17.09 1.07 -2.86
C PHE A 393 -17.87 1.83 -1.75
N ASP A 394 -17.31 1.96 -0.55
CA ASP A 394 -17.89 2.69 0.59
C ASP A 394 -18.09 4.18 0.28
N PHE A 395 -17.20 4.78 -0.51
CA PHE A 395 -17.31 6.16 -0.95
C PHE A 395 -18.47 6.33 -1.94
N VAL A 396 -18.54 5.49 -2.97
CA VAL A 396 -19.60 5.55 -3.99
C VAL A 396 -20.96 5.18 -3.39
N GLU A 397 -21.03 4.28 -2.41
CA GLU A 397 -22.26 3.91 -1.69
C GLU A 397 -22.92 5.12 -1.01
N LYS A 398 -22.14 6.14 -0.60
CA LYS A 398 -22.66 7.38 0.00
C LYS A 398 -23.25 8.34 -1.03
N LEU A 399 -22.99 8.13 -2.32
CA LEU A 399 -23.52 8.97 -3.41
C LEU A 399 -24.94 8.49 -3.77
N GLU A 400 -25.95 8.89 -3.00
CA GLU A 400 -27.32 8.33 -3.04
C GLU A 400 -27.93 8.16 -4.44
N ILE A 401 -27.96 9.22 -5.26
CA ILE A 401 -28.56 9.19 -6.61
C ILE A 401 -27.68 8.39 -7.59
N PRO A 402 -26.36 8.68 -7.73
CA PRO A 402 -25.47 7.87 -8.55
C PRO A 402 -25.52 6.38 -8.20
N MET A 403 -25.48 6.03 -6.91
CA MET A 403 -25.50 4.65 -6.44
C MET A 403 -26.72 3.88 -6.99
N ARG A 404 -27.92 4.46 -6.91
CA ARG A 404 -29.15 3.83 -7.43
C ARG A 404 -29.11 3.61 -8.95
N ARG A 405 -28.51 4.52 -9.71
CA ARG A 405 -28.38 4.42 -11.17
C ARG A 405 -27.33 3.37 -11.55
N LEU A 406 -26.18 3.37 -10.87
CA LEU A 406 -25.08 2.43 -11.11
C LEU A 406 -25.47 0.99 -10.78
N LEU A 407 -26.28 0.77 -9.75
CA LEU A 407 -26.77 -0.56 -9.35
C LEU A 407 -27.61 -1.26 -10.43
N ARG A 408 -28.23 -0.51 -11.34
CA ARG A 408 -29.10 -1.05 -12.38
C ARG A 408 -28.34 -1.48 -13.63
N LYS A 409 -27.13 -0.94 -13.85
CA LYS A 409 -26.34 -1.25 -15.04
C LYS A 409 -25.73 -2.65 -14.94
N ILE A 410 -25.68 -3.34 -16.08
CA ILE A 410 -24.95 -4.60 -16.28
C ILE A 410 -23.80 -4.35 -17.25
N ASN A 411 -22.72 -5.14 -17.15
CA ASN A 411 -21.61 -5.04 -18.09
C ASN A 411 -21.92 -5.75 -19.43
N ASN A 412 -20.98 -5.73 -20.38
CA ASN A 412 -21.14 -6.35 -21.70
C ASN A 412 -21.37 -7.88 -21.65
N ASP A 413 -20.91 -8.56 -20.59
CA ASP A 413 -21.15 -9.98 -20.34
C ASP A 413 -22.51 -10.27 -19.69
N GLY A 414 -23.33 -9.25 -19.47
CA GLY A 414 -24.58 -9.34 -18.72
C GLY A 414 -24.36 -9.60 -17.22
N ASN A 415 -23.17 -9.34 -16.69
CA ASN A 415 -22.90 -9.46 -15.26
C ASN A 415 -23.44 -8.21 -14.55
N SER A 416 -24.30 -8.43 -13.56
CA SER A 416 -24.61 -7.39 -12.57
C SER A 416 -23.45 -7.21 -11.59
N ILE A 417 -23.50 -6.16 -10.77
CA ILE A 417 -22.51 -5.91 -9.72
C ILE A 417 -22.37 -7.10 -8.75
N LEU A 418 -23.45 -7.85 -8.49
CA LEU A 418 -23.41 -9.04 -7.64
C LEU A 418 -22.58 -10.18 -8.28
N HIS A 419 -22.63 -10.34 -9.60
CA HIS A 419 -21.81 -11.31 -10.33
C HIS A 419 -20.32 -11.00 -10.20
N MET A 420 -19.95 -9.71 -10.19
CA MET A 420 -18.55 -9.26 -10.14
C MET A 420 -17.81 -9.75 -8.90
N VAL A 421 -18.49 -9.98 -7.78
CA VAL A 421 -17.86 -10.52 -6.56
C VAL A 421 -17.26 -11.91 -6.82
N GLY A 422 -17.90 -12.70 -7.68
CA GLY A 422 -17.42 -14.02 -8.09
C GLY A 422 -16.31 -13.98 -9.14
N THR A 423 -16.05 -12.83 -9.77
CA THR A 423 -14.95 -12.67 -10.73
C THR A 423 -13.64 -12.40 -9.98
N LYS A 424 -12.55 -13.03 -10.42
CA LYS A 424 -11.21 -12.87 -9.84
C LYS A 424 -10.25 -12.31 -10.87
N THR A 425 -9.25 -11.58 -10.39
CA THR A 425 -8.07 -11.18 -11.16
C THR A 425 -7.06 -12.32 -11.15
N GLU A 426 -6.41 -12.58 -12.27
CA GLU A 426 -5.44 -13.69 -12.41
C GLU A 426 -4.15 -13.45 -11.59
N ASP A 427 -3.87 -12.20 -11.19
CA ASP A 427 -2.54 -11.76 -10.75
C ASP A 427 -2.35 -11.54 -9.24
N ALA A 428 -3.33 -11.88 -8.39
CA ALA A 428 -3.23 -11.65 -6.95
C ALA A 428 -2.83 -12.91 -6.19
N GLU A 429 -1.53 -13.21 -6.14
CA GLU A 429 -0.96 -14.14 -5.15
C GLU A 429 -1.05 -13.51 -3.74
N ASP A 430 -2.23 -13.55 -3.13
CA ASP A 430 -2.42 -13.08 -1.76
C ASP A 430 -1.89 -14.13 -0.77
N MET A 431 -0.82 -13.80 -0.04
CA MET A 431 -0.21 -14.66 0.98
C MET A 431 -1.10 -14.89 2.23
N ARG A 432 -2.32 -14.33 2.29
CA ARG A 432 -3.27 -14.53 3.38
C ARG A 432 -3.85 -15.95 3.40
N SER A 433 -4.37 -16.37 4.57
CA SER A 433 -5.03 -17.67 4.73
C SER A 433 -6.17 -17.85 3.73
N PRO A 434 -6.24 -18.97 2.97
CA PRO A 434 -7.32 -19.24 2.01
C PRO A 434 -8.72 -19.17 2.63
N ALA A 435 -8.85 -19.58 3.91
CA ALA A 435 -10.12 -19.53 4.64
C ALA A 435 -10.54 -18.10 4.99
N LEU A 436 -9.58 -17.20 5.24
CA LEU A 436 -9.86 -15.79 5.49
C LEU A 436 -10.30 -15.09 4.20
N LEU A 437 -9.58 -15.32 3.10
CA LEU A 437 -9.93 -14.77 1.78
C LEU A 437 -11.34 -15.17 1.35
N LEU A 438 -11.68 -16.46 1.49
CA LEU A 438 -13.02 -16.94 1.16
C LEU A 438 -14.10 -16.32 2.04
N ARG A 439 -13.79 -16.10 3.33
CA ARG A 439 -14.72 -15.45 4.27
C ARG A 439 -14.95 -13.99 3.88
N GLU A 440 -13.90 -13.24 3.54
CA GLU A 440 -14.01 -11.84 3.11
C GLU A 440 -14.84 -11.73 1.83
N ASP A 441 -14.58 -12.57 0.84
CA ASP A 441 -15.37 -12.64 -0.40
C ASP A 441 -16.84 -12.95 -0.14
N LEU A 442 -17.15 -13.86 0.80
CA LEU A 442 -18.53 -14.16 1.19
C LEU A 442 -19.22 -13.01 1.92
N LEU A 443 -18.49 -12.29 2.77
CA LEU A 443 -19.02 -11.11 3.45
C LEU A 443 -19.30 -9.99 2.46
N LEU A 444 -18.41 -9.81 1.47
CA LEU A 444 -18.62 -8.86 0.39
C LEU A 444 -19.82 -9.26 -0.47
N PHE A 445 -19.94 -10.53 -0.84
CA PHE A 445 -21.06 -11.05 -1.63
C PHE A 445 -22.39 -10.74 -0.96
N GLU A 446 -22.49 -10.98 0.35
CA GLU A 446 -23.67 -10.72 1.15
C GLU A 446 -23.98 -9.23 1.30
N ARG A 447 -22.94 -8.40 1.43
CA ARG A 447 -23.09 -6.95 1.45
C ARG A 447 -23.67 -6.43 0.14
N VAL A 448 -23.09 -6.84 -0.99
CA VAL A 448 -23.56 -6.45 -2.33
C VAL A 448 -24.96 -7.00 -2.59
N LYS A 449 -25.27 -8.22 -2.15
CA LYS A 449 -26.61 -8.83 -2.26
C LYS A 449 -27.68 -8.04 -1.51
N LYS A 450 -27.34 -7.48 -0.33
CA LYS A 450 -28.26 -6.64 0.46
C LYS A 450 -28.57 -5.30 -0.21
N ILE A 451 -27.61 -4.74 -0.95
CA ILE A 451 -27.74 -3.45 -1.62
C ILE A 451 -28.36 -3.60 -3.02
N SER A 452 -28.20 -4.78 -3.64
CA SER A 452 -28.79 -5.11 -4.94
C SER A 452 -30.31 -5.18 -4.86
N THR A 453 -30.99 -4.74 -5.92
CA THR A 453 -32.45 -4.87 -6.03
C THR A 453 -32.85 -6.34 -6.27
N ALA A 454 -34.04 -6.72 -5.80
CA ALA A 454 -34.51 -8.11 -5.82
C ALA A 454 -34.44 -8.78 -7.22
N HIS A 455 -34.73 -8.03 -8.28
CA HIS A 455 -34.70 -8.54 -9.67
C HIS A 455 -33.29 -8.87 -10.19
N PHE A 456 -32.22 -8.28 -9.63
CA PHE A 456 -30.84 -8.60 -10.02
C PHE A 456 -30.21 -9.74 -9.21
N ILE A 457 -30.88 -10.22 -8.16
CA ILE A 457 -30.40 -11.36 -7.35
C ILE A 457 -30.50 -12.66 -8.16
N GLU A 458 -31.61 -12.85 -8.87
CA GLU A 458 -31.88 -14.04 -9.71
C GLU A 458 -31.56 -13.80 -11.19
N HIS A 459 -30.89 -12.69 -11.52
CA HIS A 459 -30.51 -12.37 -12.88
C HIS A 459 -29.50 -13.38 -13.42
N PHE A 460 -29.69 -13.79 -14.67
CA PHE A 460 -28.76 -14.61 -15.44
C PHE A 460 -27.86 -13.74 -16.32
N ASN A 461 -26.55 -13.96 -16.21
CA ASN A 461 -25.58 -13.39 -17.14
C ASN A 461 -25.64 -14.02 -18.53
N ASN A 462 -24.77 -13.62 -19.46
CA ASN A 462 -24.73 -14.19 -20.81
C ASN A 462 -24.40 -15.69 -20.85
N ASP A 463 -23.72 -16.22 -19.83
CA ASP A 463 -23.48 -17.67 -19.67
C ASP A 463 -24.68 -18.45 -19.11
N GLY A 464 -25.79 -17.76 -18.80
CA GLY A 464 -26.95 -18.37 -18.16
C GLY A 464 -26.69 -18.79 -16.71
N LEU A 465 -25.75 -18.14 -16.02
CA LEU A 465 -25.45 -18.35 -14.61
C LEU A 465 -26.01 -17.20 -13.76
N THR A 466 -26.48 -17.53 -12.56
CA THR A 466 -26.78 -16.54 -11.51
C THR A 466 -25.51 -16.20 -10.74
N ALA A 467 -25.50 -15.06 -10.03
CA ALA A 467 -24.35 -14.63 -9.25
C ALA A 467 -23.94 -15.65 -8.18
N ASP A 468 -24.90 -16.30 -7.51
CA ASP A 468 -24.63 -17.37 -6.53
C ASP A 468 -23.90 -18.56 -7.18
N LYS A 469 -24.32 -18.97 -8.39
CA LYS A 469 -23.70 -20.09 -9.13
C LYS A 469 -22.33 -19.72 -9.66
N LEU A 470 -22.17 -18.52 -10.22
CA LEU A 470 -20.90 -18.01 -10.71
C LEU A 470 -19.87 -17.91 -9.57
N PHE A 471 -20.28 -17.36 -8.43
CA PHE A 471 -19.44 -17.24 -7.24
C PHE A 471 -19.00 -18.63 -6.73
N ALA A 472 -19.92 -19.60 -6.67
CA ALA A 472 -19.59 -20.96 -6.25
C ALA A 472 -18.64 -21.68 -7.22
N LYS A 473 -18.83 -21.48 -8.54
CA LYS A 473 -17.97 -22.04 -9.59
C LYS A 473 -16.55 -21.48 -9.49
N ASN A 474 -16.40 -20.16 -9.46
CA ASN A 474 -15.09 -19.50 -9.50
C ASN A 474 -14.32 -19.63 -8.17
N ASN A 475 -15.02 -19.78 -7.04
CA ASN A 475 -14.39 -20.01 -5.74
C ASN A 475 -14.22 -21.49 -5.39
N ALA A 476 -14.44 -22.43 -6.31
CA ALA A 476 -14.32 -23.86 -6.04
C ALA A 476 -12.91 -24.24 -5.55
N LYS A 477 -11.85 -23.77 -6.25
CA LYS A 477 -10.46 -24.01 -5.86
C LYS A 477 -10.10 -23.39 -4.50
N LEU A 478 -10.46 -22.12 -4.30
CA LEU A 478 -10.21 -21.44 -3.02
C LEU A 478 -10.96 -22.13 -1.86
N ARG A 479 -12.18 -22.63 -2.10
CA ARG A 479 -12.92 -23.41 -1.11
C ARG A 479 -12.24 -24.72 -0.77
N THR A 480 -11.64 -25.42 -1.73
CA THR A 480 -10.87 -26.64 -1.45
C THR A 480 -9.63 -26.35 -0.62
N GLU A 481 -8.90 -25.27 -0.95
CA GLU A 481 -7.72 -24.84 -0.17
C GLU A 481 -8.10 -24.39 1.24
N ALA A 482 -9.17 -23.62 1.39
CA ALA A 482 -9.71 -23.19 2.68
C ALA A 482 -10.16 -24.37 3.56
N LYS A 483 -10.80 -25.38 2.95
CA LYS A 483 -11.19 -26.62 3.64
C LYS A 483 -9.97 -27.37 4.14
N GLU A 484 -8.96 -27.56 3.29
CA GLU A 484 -7.73 -28.27 3.64
C GLU A 484 -6.95 -27.54 4.72
N TRP A 485 -6.79 -26.22 4.58
CA TRP A 485 -6.18 -25.38 5.60
C TRP A 485 -6.88 -25.53 6.95
N LEU A 486 -8.21 -25.42 6.98
CA LEU A 486 -8.97 -25.50 8.23
C LEU A 486 -8.90 -26.89 8.88
N LYS A 487 -8.87 -27.96 8.08
CA LYS A 487 -8.66 -29.33 8.58
C LYS A 487 -7.29 -29.49 9.23
N ARG A 488 -6.22 -29.12 8.53
CA ARG A 488 -4.85 -29.20 9.05
C ARG A 488 -4.69 -28.38 10.32
N THR A 489 -5.23 -27.17 10.37
CA THR A 489 -5.21 -26.34 11.57
C THR A 489 -5.97 -27.00 12.72
N ALA A 490 -7.18 -27.50 12.49
CA ALA A 490 -7.97 -28.16 13.53
C ALA A 490 -7.31 -29.46 14.03
N GLU A 491 -6.71 -30.27 13.16
CA GLU A 491 -5.95 -31.47 13.52
C GLU A 491 -4.73 -31.13 14.39
N ASN A 492 -3.90 -30.20 13.94
CA ASN A 492 -2.71 -29.78 14.68
C ASN A 492 -3.07 -29.19 16.06
N CYS A 493 -4.09 -28.33 16.12
CA CYS A 493 -4.54 -27.78 17.39
C CYS A 493 -5.20 -28.84 18.30
N SER A 494 -5.89 -29.84 17.74
CA SER A 494 -6.42 -30.96 18.51
C SER A 494 -5.30 -31.78 19.16
N ILE A 495 -4.22 -32.06 18.43
CA ILE A 495 -3.06 -32.79 18.96
C ILE A 495 -2.46 -32.02 20.14
N VAL A 496 -2.24 -30.71 19.99
CA VAL A 496 -1.71 -29.85 21.07
C VAL A 496 -2.66 -29.85 22.28
N ALA A 497 -3.98 -29.73 22.06
CA ALA A 497 -4.97 -29.75 23.13
C ALA A 497 -4.97 -31.09 23.89
N VAL A 498 -4.90 -32.22 23.17
CA VAL A 498 -4.80 -33.55 23.78
C VAL A 498 -3.52 -33.69 24.59
N LEU A 499 -2.37 -33.22 24.07
CA LEU A 499 -1.11 -33.25 24.82
C LEU A 499 -1.22 -32.46 26.14
N ILE A 500 -1.78 -31.26 26.11
CA ILE A 500 -1.98 -30.46 27.34
C ILE A 500 -2.93 -31.18 28.31
N ALA A 501 -4.04 -31.74 27.80
CA ALA A 501 -4.97 -32.52 28.61
C ALA A 501 -4.27 -33.73 29.27
N THR A 502 -3.41 -34.45 28.54
CA THR A 502 -2.68 -35.60 29.11
C THR A 502 -1.70 -35.20 30.20
N VAL A 503 -0.98 -34.07 30.04
CA VAL A 503 -0.05 -33.59 31.06
C VAL A 503 -0.81 -33.09 32.30
N ALA A 504 -1.93 -32.37 32.12
CA ALA A 504 -2.76 -31.92 33.23
C ALA A 504 -3.39 -33.11 33.97
N PHE A 505 -3.93 -34.08 33.23
CA PHE A 505 -4.48 -35.31 33.82
C PHE A 505 -3.43 -36.09 34.61
N ALA A 506 -2.19 -36.22 34.09
CA ALA A 506 -1.10 -36.84 34.84
C ALA A 506 -0.77 -36.08 36.13
N ALA A 507 -0.69 -34.74 36.07
CA ALA A 507 -0.42 -33.88 37.21
C ALA A 507 -1.48 -34.00 38.32
N ALA A 508 -2.74 -34.25 37.96
CA ALA A 508 -3.83 -34.50 38.91
C ALA A 508 -3.62 -35.78 39.75
N TYR A 509 -3.00 -36.83 39.18
CA TYR A 509 -2.70 -38.08 39.91
C TYR A 509 -1.33 -38.05 40.60
N THR A 510 -0.35 -37.32 40.03
CA THR A 510 0.97 -37.13 40.61
C THR A 510 1.04 -35.79 41.36
N VAL A 511 0.17 -35.61 42.35
CA VAL A 511 0.06 -34.34 43.08
C VAL A 511 1.40 -33.92 43.72
N PRO A 512 1.75 -32.62 43.70
CA PRO A 512 2.97 -32.11 44.31
C PRO A 512 3.08 -32.50 45.79
N GLY A 513 4.22 -33.07 46.17
CA GLY A 513 4.48 -33.54 47.53
C GLY A 513 3.96 -34.95 47.85
N GLY A 514 3.14 -35.55 46.98
CA GLY A 514 2.63 -36.91 47.14
C GLY A 514 1.51 -37.08 48.18
N PRO A 515 0.87 -38.27 48.21
CA PRO A 515 -0.18 -38.58 49.17
C PRO A 515 0.41 -38.97 50.54
N ASN A 516 -0.35 -38.73 51.60
CA ASN A 516 -0.05 -39.25 52.93
C ASN A 516 -0.26 -40.77 52.95
N GLN A 517 0.74 -41.53 53.39
CA GLN A 517 0.74 -43.00 53.37
C GLN A 517 -0.39 -43.62 54.19
N ASN A 518 -0.93 -42.91 55.18
CA ASN A 518 -1.96 -43.44 56.07
C ASN A 518 -3.39 -43.07 55.66
N THR A 519 -3.59 -41.94 54.99
CA THR A 519 -4.92 -41.39 54.70
C THR A 519 -5.23 -41.21 53.22
N GLY A 520 -4.22 -41.27 52.35
CA GLY A 520 -4.33 -41.04 50.91
C GLY A 520 -4.52 -39.57 50.51
N TYR A 521 -4.71 -38.64 51.45
CA TYR A 521 -4.87 -37.21 51.16
C TYR A 521 -3.54 -36.53 50.79
N PRO A 522 -3.55 -35.46 49.96
CA PRO A 522 -2.33 -34.75 49.57
C PRO A 522 -1.62 -34.09 50.77
N LEU A 523 -0.31 -34.27 50.90
CA LEU A 523 0.47 -33.74 52.03
C LEU A 523 0.47 -32.20 52.11
N LEU A 524 0.33 -31.51 50.97
CA LEU A 524 0.39 -30.05 50.87
C LEU A 524 -0.99 -29.36 50.89
N GLN A 525 -2.06 -30.09 51.26
CA GLN A 525 -3.45 -29.59 51.21
C GLN A 525 -3.70 -28.30 51.99
N THR A 526 -2.95 -28.05 53.05
CA THR A 526 -3.10 -26.85 53.91
C THR A 526 -2.46 -25.58 53.33
N LYS A 527 -1.67 -25.70 52.24
CA LYS A 527 -1.00 -24.55 51.61
C LYS A 527 -1.93 -23.88 50.58
N PRO A 528 -2.04 -22.54 50.56
CA PRO A 528 -2.92 -21.85 49.62
C PRO A 528 -2.55 -22.08 48.15
N PHE A 529 -1.26 -22.22 47.85
CA PHE A 529 -0.77 -22.51 46.49
C PHE A 529 -1.18 -23.90 46.00
N PHE A 530 -1.48 -24.86 46.89
CA PHE A 530 -1.98 -26.18 46.50
C PHE A 530 -3.42 -26.10 45.98
N VAL A 531 -4.25 -25.24 46.57
CA VAL A 531 -5.60 -24.96 46.08
C VAL A 531 -5.54 -24.26 44.72
N ILE A 532 -4.60 -23.32 44.53
CA ILE A 532 -4.39 -22.67 43.23
C ILE A 532 -3.97 -23.70 42.18
N PHE A 533 -2.97 -24.54 42.49
CA PHE A 533 -2.50 -25.62 41.61
C PHE A 533 -3.67 -26.51 41.15
N THR A 534 -4.41 -27.11 42.09
CA THR A 534 -5.51 -28.02 41.78
C THR A 534 -6.62 -27.36 40.96
N LEU A 535 -6.98 -26.11 41.28
CA LEU A 535 -7.98 -25.36 40.50
C LEU A 535 -7.50 -25.08 39.08
N THR A 536 -6.27 -24.58 38.91
CA THR A 536 -5.72 -24.26 37.59
C THR A 536 -5.50 -25.51 36.73
N ASP A 537 -5.12 -26.64 37.33
CA ASP A 537 -4.92 -27.90 36.63
C ASP A 537 -6.26 -28.48 36.10
N VAL A 538 -7.30 -28.49 36.94
CA VAL A 538 -8.65 -28.92 36.52
C VAL A 538 -9.23 -28.01 35.44
N LEU A 539 -9.05 -26.68 35.56
CA LEU A 539 -9.47 -25.72 34.54
C LEU A 539 -8.70 -25.91 33.23
N SER A 540 -7.39 -26.15 33.30
CA SER A 540 -6.55 -26.47 32.14
C SER A 540 -7.08 -27.69 31.39
N LEU A 541 -7.37 -28.77 32.11
CA LEU A 541 -7.93 -30.01 31.57
C LEU A 541 -9.32 -29.78 30.92
N ALA A 542 -10.21 -29.09 31.63
CA ALA A 542 -11.56 -28.82 31.14
C ALA A 542 -11.55 -27.99 29.85
N PHE A 543 -10.73 -26.94 29.78
CA PHE A 543 -10.59 -26.12 28.58
C PHE A 543 -9.92 -26.89 27.42
N ALA A 544 -8.91 -27.73 27.71
CA ALA A 544 -8.29 -28.57 26.69
C ALA A 544 -9.27 -29.57 26.06
N LEU A 545 -10.03 -30.30 26.88
CA LEU A 545 -11.03 -31.27 26.40
C LEU A 545 -12.15 -30.56 25.62
N THR A 546 -12.59 -29.39 26.09
CA THR A 546 -13.58 -28.58 25.36
C THR A 546 -13.01 -28.10 24.02
N ALA A 547 -11.74 -27.68 23.97
CA ALA A 547 -11.06 -27.30 22.73
C ALA A 547 -11.02 -28.49 21.74
N VAL A 548 -10.68 -29.70 22.19
CA VAL A 548 -10.71 -30.92 21.37
C VAL A 548 -12.10 -31.16 20.76
N ILE A 549 -13.17 -31.06 21.57
CA ILE A 549 -14.55 -31.23 21.09
C ILE A 549 -14.87 -30.17 20.02
N THR A 550 -14.47 -28.91 20.22
CA THR A 550 -14.71 -27.86 19.24
C THR A 550 -13.95 -28.07 17.92
N PHE A 551 -12.70 -28.52 17.96
CA PHE A 551 -11.92 -28.82 16.76
C PHE A 551 -12.46 -30.07 16.04
N LEU A 552 -12.88 -31.10 16.77
CA LEU A 552 -13.56 -32.25 16.18
C LEU A 552 -14.88 -31.85 15.49
N SER A 553 -15.61 -30.88 16.05
CA SER A 553 -16.80 -30.28 15.43
C SER A 553 -16.50 -29.52 14.13
N ILE A 554 -15.26 -29.09 13.91
CA ILE A 554 -14.80 -28.51 12.64
C ILE A 554 -14.52 -29.64 11.64
N LEU A 555 -13.80 -30.69 12.05
CA LEU A 555 -13.45 -31.83 11.18
C LEU A 555 -14.67 -32.60 10.67
N THR A 556 -15.74 -32.65 11.46
CA THR A 556 -17.01 -33.30 11.11
C THR A 556 -17.99 -32.39 10.34
N SER A 557 -17.62 -31.13 10.07
CA SER A 557 -18.49 -30.18 9.36
C SER A 557 -18.64 -30.51 7.87
N SER A 558 -19.73 -30.06 7.25
CA SER A 558 -20.00 -30.30 5.82
C SER A 558 -19.16 -29.43 4.87
N PHE A 559 -18.50 -28.37 5.39
CA PHE A 559 -17.72 -27.38 4.64
C PHE A 559 -18.49 -26.82 3.43
N GLN A 560 -19.79 -26.56 3.58
CA GLN A 560 -20.56 -25.82 2.59
C GLN A 560 -20.06 -24.39 2.51
N LEU A 561 -20.23 -23.76 1.34
CA LEU A 561 -19.74 -22.40 1.11
C LEU A 561 -20.28 -21.41 2.17
N LYS A 562 -21.57 -21.52 2.53
CA LYS A 562 -22.21 -20.74 3.59
C LYS A 562 -21.58 -20.90 4.99
N ASP A 563 -20.98 -22.06 5.26
CA ASP A 563 -20.42 -22.38 6.59
C ASP A 563 -19.15 -21.54 6.86
N PHE A 564 -18.40 -21.19 5.81
CA PHE A 564 -17.19 -20.36 5.89
C PHE A 564 -17.46 -18.91 6.29
N ARG A 565 -18.71 -18.43 6.15
CA ARG A 565 -19.07 -17.06 6.53
C ARG A 565 -19.02 -16.83 8.04
N ARG A 566 -19.60 -17.75 8.82
CA ARG A 566 -19.84 -17.54 10.26
C ARG A 566 -19.56 -18.78 11.10
N SER A 567 -20.15 -19.93 10.75
CA SER A 567 -20.06 -21.16 11.54
C SER A 567 -18.62 -21.63 11.76
N LEU A 568 -17.87 -21.85 10.68
CA LEU A 568 -16.51 -22.39 10.73
C LEU A 568 -15.51 -21.43 11.41
N PRO A 569 -15.46 -20.13 11.07
CA PRO A 569 -14.58 -19.19 11.77
C PRO A 569 -14.91 -19.06 13.26
N GLN A 570 -16.18 -19.07 13.65
CA GLN A 570 -16.57 -18.98 15.06
C GLN A 570 -16.11 -20.20 15.86
N LYS A 571 -16.30 -21.42 15.31
CA LYS A 571 -15.79 -22.64 15.94
C LYS A 571 -14.26 -22.63 16.07
N LEU A 572 -13.55 -22.18 15.03
CA LEU A 572 -12.09 -22.07 15.05
C LEU A 572 -11.62 -21.09 16.12
N MET A 573 -12.20 -19.89 16.17
CA MET A 573 -11.85 -18.88 17.17
C MET A 573 -12.15 -19.35 18.59
N LEU A 574 -13.29 -20.02 18.80
CA LEU A 574 -13.65 -20.60 20.09
C LEU A 574 -12.62 -21.65 20.52
N GLY A 575 -12.28 -22.61 19.64
CA GLY A 575 -11.31 -23.65 19.94
C GLY A 575 -9.91 -23.10 20.25
N LEU A 576 -9.43 -22.13 19.46
CA LEU A 576 -8.17 -21.45 19.71
C LEU A 576 -8.17 -20.68 21.04
N SER A 577 -9.27 -19.99 21.37
CA SER A 577 -9.38 -19.26 22.64
C SER A 577 -9.36 -20.19 23.86
N LEU A 578 -10.03 -21.34 23.79
CA LEU A 578 -10.03 -22.35 24.84
C LEU A 578 -8.65 -23.01 24.98
N LEU A 579 -7.98 -23.28 23.86
CA LEU A 579 -6.62 -23.82 23.86
C LEU A 579 -5.63 -22.85 24.52
N ILE A 580 -5.70 -21.57 24.17
CA ILE A 580 -4.86 -20.52 24.77
C ILE A 580 -5.11 -20.41 26.28
N LEU A 581 -6.38 -20.47 26.70
CA LEU A 581 -6.76 -20.43 28.11
C LEU A 581 -6.26 -21.67 28.87
N SER A 582 -6.32 -22.85 28.23
CA SER A 582 -5.80 -24.10 28.78
C SER A 582 -4.28 -24.03 29.01
N VAL A 583 -3.51 -23.61 27.99
CA VAL A 583 -2.05 -23.39 28.14
C VAL A 583 -1.75 -22.42 29.27
N SER A 584 -2.49 -21.31 29.36
CA SER A 584 -2.29 -20.33 30.42
C SER A 584 -2.47 -20.94 31.81
N MET A 585 -3.59 -21.66 32.02
CA MET A 585 -3.87 -22.32 33.29
C MET A 585 -2.83 -23.38 33.64
N MET A 586 -2.35 -24.13 32.65
CA MET A 586 -1.27 -25.10 32.84
C MET A 586 0.04 -24.47 33.32
N MET A 587 0.41 -23.32 32.75
CA MET A 587 1.62 -22.60 33.15
C MET A 587 1.49 -22.01 34.57
N LEU A 588 0.28 -21.58 34.97
CA LEU A 588 -0.01 -21.18 36.35
C LEU A 588 0.10 -22.37 37.32
N ALA A 589 -0.41 -23.54 36.93
CA ALA A 589 -0.29 -24.77 37.72
C ALA A 589 1.19 -25.12 37.95
N PHE A 590 2.00 -25.08 36.88
CA PHE A 590 3.45 -25.30 36.97
C PHE A 590 4.14 -24.30 37.93
N ALA A 591 3.84 -23.00 37.82
CA ALA A 591 4.38 -21.99 38.73
C ALA A 591 3.99 -22.26 40.19
N ALA A 592 2.74 -22.67 40.45
CA ALA A 592 2.28 -23.04 41.78
C ALA A 592 3.03 -24.28 42.32
N THR A 593 3.25 -25.31 41.49
CA THR A 593 4.04 -26.49 41.85
C THR A 593 5.48 -26.14 42.22
N VAL A 594 6.13 -25.26 41.45
CA VAL A 594 7.50 -24.78 41.72
C VAL A 594 7.58 -24.07 43.08
N ILE A 595 6.61 -23.21 43.39
CA ILE A 595 6.51 -22.53 44.70
C ILE A 595 6.27 -23.54 45.85
N LEU A 596 5.47 -24.59 45.61
CA LEU A 596 5.16 -25.61 46.61
C LEU A 596 6.34 -26.54 46.91
N LEU A 597 7.13 -26.90 45.90
CA LEU A 597 8.22 -27.87 46.02
C LEU A 597 9.54 -27.23 46.48
N LEU A 598 9.81 -25.98 46.10
CA LEU A 598 11.06 -25.30 46.44
C LEU A 598 10.99 -24.63 47.81
N HIS A 599 11.45 -25.36 48.83
CA HIS A 599 11.76 -24.81 50.15
C HIS A 599 13.29 -24.69 50.32
N SER A 600 13.97 -23.99 49.39
CA SER A 600 15.43 -23.77 49.50
C SER A 600 15.75 -22.61 50.44
N LYS A 601 16.74 -22.81 51.33
CA LYS A 601 17.26 -21.74 52.21
C LYS A 601 17.95 -20.60 51.42
N GLU A 602 18.49 -20.92 50.25
CA GLU A 602 19.20 -19.96 49.39
C GLU A 602 18.24 -19.07 48.58
N GLN A 603 18.30 -17.76 48.84
CA GLN A 603 17.42 -16.75 48.26
C GLN A 603 17.61 -16.59 46.74
N TRP A 604 18.84 -16.73 46.24
CA TRP A 604 19.17 -16.48 44.84
C TRP A 604 18.62 -17.58 43.91
N ILE A 605 18.71 -18.85 44.33
CA ILE A 605 18.19 -20.01 43.60
C ILE A 605 16.67 -19.91 43.46
N ARG A 606 15.98 -19.51 44.55
CA ARG A 606 14.53 -19.32 44.56
C ARG A 606 14.09 -18.20 43.62
N ASN A 607 14.76 -17.04 43.67
CA ASN A 607 14.45 -15.92 42.79
C ASN A 607 14.72 -16.24 41.30
N ALA A 608 15.79 -16.99 41.02
CA ALA A 608 16.11 -17.45 39.65
C ALA A 608 15.04 -18.43 39.12
N LEU A 609 14.63 -19.41 39.91
CA LEU A 609 13.60 -20.38 39.52
C LEU A 609 12.21 -19.74 39.34
N TYR A 610 11.85 -18.75 40.16
CA TYR A 610 10.62 -17.97 39.95
C TYR A 610 10.70 -17.16 38.66
N SER A 611 11.83 -16.50 38.39
CA SER A 611 12.02 -15.78 37.12
C SER A 611 11.83 -16.70 35.91
N VAL A 612 12.43 -17.91 35.94
CA VAL A 612 12.30 -18.90 34.86
C VAL A 612 10.88 -19.46 34.74
N ALA A 613 10.17 -19.71 35.84
CA ALA A 613 8.80 -20.23 35.80
C ALA A 613 7.77 -19.19 35.31
N PHE A 614 7.95 -17.91 35.67
CA PHE A 614 7.04 -16.83 35.27
C PHE A 614 7.37 -16.24 33.89
N PHE A 615 8.61 -16.38 33.39
CA PHE A 615 9.03 -15.82 32.12
C PHE A 615 8.17 -16.29 30.91
N PRO A 616 7.89 -17.59 30.74
CA PRO A 616 6.95 -18.05 29.70
C PRO A 616 5.52 -17.50 29.87
N VAL A 617 5.03 -17.33 31.11
CA VAL A 617 3.71 -16.75 31.40
C VAL A 617 3.65 -15.29 30.93
N CYS A 618 4.70 -14.52 31.18
CA CYS A 618 4.82 -13.14 30.74
C CYS A 618 4.88 -13.02 29.20
N ILE A 619 5.67 -13.87 28.54
CA ILE A 619 5.73 -13.91 27.07
C ILE A 619 4.36 -14.24 26.48
N PHE A 620 3.67 -15.23 27.07
CA PHE A 620 2.35 -15.65 26.62
C PHE A 620 1.31 -14.54 26.81
N ALA A 621 1.29 -13.90 27.99
CA ALA A 621 0.40 -12.79 28.26
C ALA A 621 0.62 -11.62 27.29
N LEU A 622 1.88 -11.25 26.99
CA LEU A 622 2.21 -10.16 26.06
C LEU A 622 1.87 -10.51 24.61
N SER A 623 2.13 -11.75 24.17
CA SER A 623 1.90 -12.18 22.79
C SER A 623 0.41 -12.24 22.42
N TYR A 624 -0.46 -12.53 23.39
CA TYR A 624 -1.90 -12.70 23.19
C TYR A 624 -2.75 -11.58 23.81
N LEU A 625 -2.14 -10.55 24.39
CA LEU A 625 -2.84 -9.39 24.97
C LEU A 625 -3.82 -8.71 24.00
N PRO A 626 -3.48 -8.48 22.71
CA PRO A 626 -4.42 -7.88 21.77
C PRO A 626 -5.66 -8.76 21.52
N LEU A 627 -5.43 -10.07 21.40
CA LEU A 627 -6.50 -11.07 21.20
C LEU A 627 -7.40 -11.16 22.44
N TYR A 628 -6.83 -11.11 23.65
CA TYR A 628 -7.59 -11.14 24.90
C TYR A 628 -8.48 -9.91 25.07
N ILE A 629 -7.98 -8.70 24.74
CA ILE A 629 -8.78 -7.47 24.76
C ILE A 629 -9.99 -7.58 23.83
N GLU A 630 -9.79 -8.15 22.64
CA GLU A 630 -10.86 -8.33 21.66
C GLU A 630 -11.88 -9.39 22.13
N LEU A 631 -11.39 -10.50 22.68
CA LEU A 631 -12.23 -11.57 23.23
C LEU A 631 -13.08 -11.07 24.42
N MET A 632 -12.48 -10.29 25.33
CA MET A 632 -13.18 -9.66 26.45
C MET A 632 -14.25 -8.67 25.99
N LYS A 633 -14.02 -7.91 24.91
CA LYS A 633 -15.05 -7.05 24.31
C LYS A 633 -16.24 -7.87 23.80
N THR A 634 -15.98 -8.97 23.08
CA THR A 634 -17.06 -9.87 22.62
C THR A 634 -17.78 -10.57 23.77
N PHE A 635 -17.06 -10.99 24.81
CA PHE A 635 -17.64 -11.65 25.98
C PHE A 635 -18.51 -10.67 26.79
N MET A 636 -18.06 -9.44 27.02
CA MET A 636 -18.84 -8.39 27.66
C MET A 636 -20.09 -8.04 26.85
N HIS A 637 -20.00 -8.02 25.51
CA HIS A 637 -21.17 -7.84 24.64
C HIS A 637 -22.16 -9.01 24.76
N PHE A 638 -21.66 -10.25 24.87
CA PHE A 638 -22.48 -11.44 25.05
C PHE A 638 -23.15 -11.48 26.43
N LEU A 639 -22.42 -11.14 27.51
CA LEU A 639 -22.96 -10.99 28.87
C LEU A 639 -24.03 -9.90 28.94
N LYS A 640 -23.81 -8.77 28.26
CA LYS A 640 -24.81 -7.70 28.15
C LYS A 640 -26.08 -8.20 27.46
N LYS A 641 -25.93 -8.96 26.37
CA LYS A 641 -27.05 -9.56 25.64
C LYS A 641 -27.78 -10.65 26.42
N ILE A 642 -27.07 -11.44 27.24
CA ILE A 642 -27.69 -12.38 28.19
C ILE A 642 -28.44 -11.60 29.29
N GLY A 643 -27.88 -10.49 29.77
CA GLY A 643 -28.54 -9.59 30.72
C GLY A 643 -29.82 -8.96 30.17
N GLU A 644 -29.91 -8.75 28.86
CA GLU A 644 -31.12 -8.28 28.17
C GLU A 644 -32.17 -9.39 27.98
N VAL A 645 -31.76 -10.66 27.91
CA VAL A 645 -32.66 -11.82 27.74
C VAL A 645 -33.15 -12.40 29.07
N CYS A 646 -32.38 -12.23 30.16
CA CYS A 646 -32.72 -12.68 31.51
C CYS A 646 -32.75 -11.50 32.49
N PRO A 647 -33.83 -10.71 32.56
CA PRO A 647 -33.93 -9.56 33.48
C PRO A 647 -34.01 -9.96 34.96
N ARG A 648 -34.15 -11.24 35.28
CA ARG A 648 -34.43 -11.72 36.65
C ARG A 648 -33.20 -11.93 37.56
N TYR A 649 -31.98 -11.70 37.07
CA TYR A 649 -30.74 -11.90 37.84
C TYR A 649 -29.74 -10.74 37.78
N ASN A 650 -30.10 -9.59 37.22
CA ASN A 650 -29.23 -8.41 37.14
C ASN A 650 -29.76 -7.26 37.99
N GLY A 651 -29.71 -7.45 39.31
CA GLY A 651 -29.74 -6.36 40.27
C GLY A 651 -28.83 -6.76 41.42
N VAL A 652 -27.99 -5.83 41.88
CA VAL A 652 -27.13 -5.93 43.07
C VAL A 652 -25.69 -6.42 42.85
N PHE A 653 -25.41 -7.58 42.25
CA PHE A 653 -24.02 -8.10 42.28
C PHE A 653 -23.04 -7.48 41.25
N LEU A 654 -23.45 -7.35 39.97
CA LEU A 654 -22.55 -6.89 38.91
C LEU A 654 -22.22 -5.38 39.00
N GLN A 655 -23.20 -4.58 39.43
CA GLN A 655 -23.08 -3.12 39.49
C GLN A 655 -22.21 -2.67 40.69
N SER A 656 -22.21 -3.45 41.78
CA SER A 656 -21.34 -3.20 42.94
C SER A 656 -19.86 -3.54 42.65
N TRP A 657 -19.58 -4.49 41.76
CA TRP A 657 -18.21 -4.86 41.40
C TRP A 657 -17.59 -3.86 40.42
N LEU A 658 -18.37 -3.41 39.42
CA LEU A 658 -17.92 -2.45 38.41
C LEU A 658 -17.62 -1.06 38.98
N THR A 659 -18.38 -0.62 39.98
CA THR A 659 -18.18 0.69 40.64
C THR A 659 -16.96 0.69 41.57
N LYS A 660 -16.63 -0.44 42.21
CA LYS A 660 -15.43 -0.58 43.06
C LYS A 660 -14.12 -0.71 42.28
N SER A 661 -14.14 -1.25 41.06
CA SER A 661 -12.91 -1.53 40.31
C SER A 661 -12.41 -0.36 39.45
N PHE A 662 -13.23 0.67 39.18
CA PHE A 662 -12.88 1.77 38.25
C PHE A 662 -13.19 3.19 38.77
N GLY A 663 -13.58 3.36 40.04
CA GLY A 663 -13.82 4.67 40.65
C GLY A 663 -12.52 5.43 40.95
N SER A 664 -12.10 6.30 40.03
CA SER A 664 -11.04 7.30 40.24
C SER A 664 -11.40 8.24 41.40
N LYS A 665 -10.54 8.29 42.43
CA LYS A 665 -10.60 9.34 43.47
C LYS A 665 -10.33 10.69 42.81
N LYS A 666 -11.37 11.51 42.62
CA LYS A 666 -11.19 12.95 42.40
C LYS A 666 -10.86 13.60 43.75
N ASN A 667 -9.67 14.21 43.82
CA ASN A 667 -9.24 15.09 44.90
C ASN A 667 -10.23 16.27 45.03
N GLN A 668 -10.71 16.52 46.25
CA GLN A 668 -11.29 17.79 46.65
C GLN A 668 -10.15 18.70 47.13
N SER A 669 -9.97 19.84 46.46
CA SER A 669 -9.26 21.01 47.02
C SER A 669 -10.27 21.90 47.77
N PRO A 670 -9.86 22.55 48.87
CA PRO A 670 -10.75 23.33 49.73
C PRO A 670 -10.93 24.73 49.14
N ASP A 671 -12.14 25.27 49.23
CA ASP A 671 -12.34 26.71 49.01
C ASP A 671 -13.03 27.34 50.22
N LEU A 672 -12.38 28.38 50.74
CA LEU A 672 -12.83 29.25 51.81
C LEU A 672 -13.76 30.30 51.20
N SER A 673 -14.99 30.40 51.70
CA SER A 673 -15.64 31.70 51.98
C SER A 673 -17.03 31.50 52.58
N ASN A 674 -17.11 31.73 53.88
CA ASN A 674 -18.31 32.20 54.58
C ASN A 674 -18.48 33.72 54.30
N PRO A 675 -19.62 34.41 54.56
CA PRO A 675 -20.40 34.24 55.79
C PRO A 675 -21.94 34.49 55.76
N THR A 676 -22.58 34.06 56.85
CA THR A 676 -23.73 34.66 57.60
C THR A 676 -25.09 34.85 56.93
N HIS A 677 -26.15 34.19 57.45
CA HIS A 677 -27.09 34.81 58.41
C HIS A 677 -28.15 33.81 58.97
N TYR A 678 -28.56 34.10 60.21
CA TYR A 678 -29.48 33.44 61.13
C TYR A 678 -30.93 33.28 60.64
N HIS A 679 -31.65 32.23 61.05
CA HIS A 679 -32.65 32.30 62.16
C HIS A 679 -33.49 31.01 62.36
N VAL A 680 -33.58 30.65 63.65
CA VAL A 680 -34.53 29.77 64.40
C VAL A 680 -34.50 28.26 64.14
#